data_AF-A0A4E9E0A5-F1
#
_entry.id   AF-A0A4E9E0A5-F1
#
_cell.length_a   1.000
_cell.length_b   1.000
_cell.length_c   1.000
_cell.angle_alpha   90.00
_cell.angle_beta   90.00
_cell.angle_gamma   90.00
#
_symmetry.space_group_name_H-M   'P 1'
#
loop_
_entity.id
_entity.type
_entity.pdbx_description
1 polymer ?
#
loop_
_entity_poly.entity_id
_entity_poly.type
_entity_poly.pdbx_seq_one_letter_code
_entity_poly.pdbx_strand_id
1 'polypeptide(L)'
;MAGGGGPSSGTVEPPLSQAYGYGIVLGIGFLFALGMIFTTYVLKKYNHEKQTSEMFNTAGRTVKSGLVASAVVSSWTWAATLLQSSGVAYRYGVSGPFWYASGATVQIILFATIAIELKRRAPNAHTFLEVIRARYGRITHCVYICFCLFTNILVTAMLLTGGSAVVTSLTGMHTAAACFLLPLGVVIYTMFGGIKATFLTDYVHTVIILVIILIFALTAYATGTELGSPSAVYDALSKAAKNHPVEGNAEGSYLTMRSREGIIFFVINIVGNFGTVFCDNGYYNKAIAAHPVAALPGYIIGGLSWFAIPWLCATTMGLSALALETSPSFPSYPNRMDPADVSAGLVLPYAAVALLGKSGAIITLIMIFMAVTSAASAQLISVSSIFTYDIYQTYVNPQASGKRLIAISHTTVVMYGLIMASFSVGLHYIGISMGWLYVWMGVMISAAVIPATLTLLWSRQNWIAAAVSPILGLVCALIAWTVTCSREFDGVLSVDNLGSNNPMLAGNVVALLSPVIFVPVLTFGFGADKYDWASMASIKQADDATDSNGDSETAVATSFAVAPEEDMAKLNKASKIAKTMTVCMTVALLILWPMPMYGSGYVFSKPFFTGWVTVGIIWLFGSSIAVGLFPLWEGRQSIVRVTKGMFGMGGKHDTEEIQGQSRFQMFIINLAFTAPINPSGISPVLTEAQVWKGLQRKVRKAHEFVAPILKCEVISEEETETGTKLTRQVTFAEGARGDTDAVVKEIVHEFAPTRVDFRQPDGSNIYNIVSVDEDGNLLMTYAFEWRHPELDAEGEKAKEQREKYSKVAVHGSIDTIRKLVKDGEL
;
A
#
# COMPACT_ATOMS: atom_id res chain seq x y z
N MET A 1 -21.60 36.17 -23.15
CA MET A 1 -22.65 35.42 -22.45
C MET A 1 -22.25 33.96 -22.47
N ALA A 2 -21.58 33.50 -21.42
CA ALA A 2 -21.02 32.16 -21.30
C ALA A 2 -21.97 31.31 -20.45
N GLY A 3 -22.73 30.43 -21.10
CA GLY A 3 -23.59 29.45 -20.45
C GLY A 3 -22.76 28.28 -19.94
N GLY A 4 -22.12 28.46 -18.79
CA GLY A 4 -21.59 27.36 -17.97
C GLY A 4 -22.64 26.97 -16.94
N GLY A 5 -23.66 26.21 -17.36
CA GLY A 5 -24.57 25.56 -16.41
C GLY A 5 -23.86 24.35 -15.84
N GLY A 6 -23.58 24.34 -14.53
CA GLY A 6 -23.28 23.10 -13.82
C GLY A 6 -24.49 22.14 -13.85
N PRO A 7 -24.34 20.89 -13.33
CA PRO A 7 -25.43 19.91 -13.31
C PRO A 7 -26.70 20.54 -12.75
N SER A 8 -27.78 20.44 -13.52
CA SER A 8 -29.13 20.97 -13.29
C SER A 8 -29.22 22.13 -12.29
N SER A 9 -28.35 23.15 -12.37
CA SER A 9 -28.33 24.24 -11.40
C SER A 9 -29.50 25.18 -11.68
N GLY A 10 -30.73 24.71 -11.40
CA GLY A 10 -31.97 25.44 -11.59
C GLY A 10 -33.23 24.61 -11.90
N THR A 11 -33.15 23.33 -12.28
CA THR A 11 -34.36 22.56 -12.70
C THR A 11 -34.87 21.54 -11.69
N VAL A 12 -34.01 20.99 -10.83
CA VAL A 12 -34.38 20.05 -9.76
C VAL A 12 -34.15 20.70 -8.40
N GLU A 13 -35.20 20.84 -7.60
CA GLU A 13 -35.11 21.43 -6.27
C GLU A 13 -34.37 20.49 -5.31
N PRO A 14 -33.37 20.97 -4.54
CA PRO A 14 -32.68 20.15 -3.57
C PRO A 14 -33.64 19.57 -2.50
N PRO A 15 -33.59 18.25 -2.22
CA PRO A 15 -34.48 17.61 -1.24
C PRO A 15 -34.18 18.01 0.21
N LEU A 16 -32.99 18.56 0.49
CA LEU A 16 -32.55 18.99 1.81
C LEU A 16 -32.14 20.47 1.77
N SER A 17 -32.22 21.14 2.92
CA SER A 17 -31.72 22.50 3.07
C SER A 17 -30.20 22.54 3.15
N GLN A 18 -29.61 23.71 2.88
CA GLN A 18 -28.15 23.92 2.97
C GLN A 18 -27.59 23.58 4.37
N ALA A 19 -28.41 23.68 5.43
CA ALA A 19 -28.01 23.33 6.78
C ALA A 19 -27.57 21.86 6.90
N TYR A 20 -28.20 20.93 6.17
CA TYR A 20 -27.76 19.54 6.12
C TYR A 20 -26.39 19.42 5.46
N GLY A 21 -26.15 20.17 4.38
CA GLY A 21 -24.87 20.20 3.71
C GLY A 21 -23.75 20.65 4.65
N TYR A 22 -23.89 21.85 5.24
CA TYR A 22 -22.87 22.38 6.15
C TYR A 22 -22.73 21.51 7.41
N GLY A 23 -23.84 21.01 7.95
CA GLY A 23 -23.86 20.16 9.14
C GLY A 23 -23.16 18.81 8.93
N ILE A 24 -23.37 18.16 7.78
CA ILE A 24 -22.68 16.90 7.46
C ILE A 24 -21.21 17.17 7.15
N VAL A 25 -20.92 18.10 6.22
CA VAL A 25 -19.54 18.34 5.75
C VAL A 25 -18.64 18.85 6.88
N LEU A 26 -19.09 19.85 7.64
CA LEU A 26 -18.30 20.41 8.74
C LEU A 26 -18.49 19.66 10.05
N GLY A 27 -19.74 19.36 10.41
CA GLY A 27 -20.05 18.75 11.71
C GLY A 27 -19.54 17.31 11.81
N ILE A 28 -19.91 16.44 10.86
CA ILE A 28 -19.39 15.06 10.84
C ILE A 28 -17.88 15.06 10.57
N GLY A 29 -17.39 15.94 9.69
CA GLY A 29 -15.95 16.07 9.44
C GLY A 29 -15.14 16.44 10.68
N PHE A 30 -15.60 17.40 11.47
CA PHE A 30 -14.95 17.79 12.71
C PHE A 30 -15.08 16.72 13.80
N LEU A 31 -16.26 16.09 13.93
CA LEU A 31 -16.46 14.95 14.84
C LEU A 31 -15.49 13.81 14.52
N PHE A 32 -15.34 13.46 13.24
CA PHE A 32 -14.37 12.47 12.79
C PHE A 32 -12.95 12.89 13.13
N ALA A 33 -12.59 14.14 12.85
CA ALA A 33 -11.26 14.64 13.15
C ALA A 33 -10.94 14.58 14.65
N LEU A 34 -11.86 14.99 15.51
CA LEU A 34 -11.73 14.85 16.96
C LEU A 34 -11.63 13.39 17.40
N GLY A 35 -12.46 12.51 16.84
CA GLY A 35 -12.42 11.08 17.12
C GLY A 35 -11.07 10.47 16.76
N MET A 36 -10.42 10.94 15.68
CA MET A 36 -9.11 10.44 15.27
C MET A 36 -7.95 11.02 16.06
N ILE A 37 -8.01 12.30 16.43
CA ILE A 37 -7.06 12.89 17.38
C ILE A 37 -7.14 12.14 18.72
N PHE A 38 -8.35 11.86 19.19
CA PHE A 38 -8.59 11.09 20.40
C PHE A 38 -8.05 9.65 20.27
N THR A 39 -8.35 8.95 19.18
CA THR A 39 -7.82 7.61 18.91
C THR A 39 -6.29 7.61 18.94
N THR A 40 -5.66 8.58 18.28
CA THR A 40 -4.19 8.69 18.23
C THR A 40 -3.60 8.94 19.63
N TYR A 41 -4.26 9.80 20.42
CA TYR A 41 -3.90 10.02 21.82
C TYR A 41 -4.01 8.74 22.65
N VAL A 42 -5.11 7.98 22.50
CA VAL A 42 -5.34 6.72 23.22
C VAL A 42 -4.28 5.68 22.83
N LEU A 43 -3.98 5.51 21.54
CA LEU A 43 -2.94 4.59 21.08
C LEU A 43 -1.55 4.98 21.61
N LYS A 44 -1.21 6.28 21.59
CA LYS A 44 0.04 6.78 22.16
C LYS A 44 0.15 6.51 23.66
N LYS A 45 -0.95 6.72 24.41
CA LYS A 45 -0.96 6.62 25.87
C LYS A 45 -1.03 5.19 26.38
N TYR A 46 -1.88 4.36 25.79
CA TYR A 46 -2.21 3.03 26.33
C TYR A 46 -1.58 1.88 25.54
N ASN A 47 -1.05 2.15 24.34
CA ASN A 47 -0.33 1.16 23.53
C ASN A 47 1.19 1.46 23.48
N HIS A 48 1.67 2.45 24.24
CA HIS A 48 3.08 2.87 24.36
C HIS A 48 3.79 3.12 23.01
N GLU A 49 3.06 3.57 22.00
CA GLU A 49 3.60 3.83 20.66
C GLU A 49 4.37 5.15 20.60
N LYS A 50 5.68 5.07 20.34
CA LYS A 50 6.50 6.26 20.02
C LYS A 50 6.15 6.76 18.61
N GLN A 51 5.78 8.05 18.52
CA GLN A 51 5.42 8.71 17.26
C GLN A 51 6.70 9.24 16.58
N THR A 52 7.41 8.36 15.88
CA THR A 52 8.54 8.72 15.00
C THR A 52 8.06 9.00 13.59
N SER A 53 8.93 9.57 12.73
CA SER A 53 8.60 9.74 11.30
C SER A 53 8.29 8.40 10.60
N GLU A 54 8.99 7.33 11.02
CA GLU A 54 8.75 5.96 10.59
C GLU A 54 7.35 5.47 10.98
N MET A 55 6.96 5.61 12.26
CA MET A 55 5.61 5.22 12.71
C MET A 55 4.51 6.00 11.98
N PHE A 56 4.74 7.29 11.73
CA PHE A 56 3.78 8.15 11.04
C PHE A 56 3.52 7.71 9.60
N ASN A 57 4.56 7.32 8.85
CA ASN A 57 4.44 7.02 7.42
C ASN A 57 4.25 5.54 7.10
N THR A 58 4.70 4.61 7.95
CA THR A 58 4.64 3.16 7.68
C THR A 58 3.85 2.36 8.72
N ALA A 59 3.30 2.99 9.77
CA ALA A 59 2.67 2.30 10.91
C ALA A 59 3.56 1.22 11.55
N GLY A 60 4.89 1.36 11.41
CA GLY A 60 5.86 0.37 11.85
C GLY A 60 5.73 -0.99 11.14
N ARG A 61 5.03 -1.07 10.00
CA ARG A 61 4.79 -2.30 9.24
C ARG A 61 4.07 -3.40 10.06
N THR A 62 3.20 -3.01 10.99
CA THR A 62 2.56 -3.92 11.98
C THR A 62 1.11 -4.30 11.66
N VAL A 63 0.52 -3.78 10.58
CA VAL A 63 -0.92 -3.94 10.32
C VAL A 63 -1.27 -5.37 9.89
N LYS A 64 -2.24 -5.98 10.57
CA LYS A 64 -2.70 -7.37 10.35
C LYS A 64 -3.73 -7.51 9.23
N SER A 65 -3.99 -8.75 8.82
CA SER A 65 -4.70 -9.10 7.58
C SER A 65 -6.10 -8.52 7.49
N GLY A 66 -6.87 -8.54 8.60
CA GLY A 66 -8.24 -8.04 8.61
C GLY A 66 -8.28 -6.53 8.40
N LEU A 67 -7.47 -5.78 9.16
CA LEU A 67 -7.42 -4.33 9.02
C LEU A 67 -6.82 -3.90 7.67
N VAL A 68 -5.86 -4.66 7.13
CA VAL A 68 -5.38 -4.50 5.75
C VAL A 68 -6.50 -4.72 4.75
N ALA A 69 -7.30 -5.78 4.88
CA ALA A 69 -8.41 -6.06 3.97
C ALA A 69 -9.46 -4.93 3.96
N SER A 70 -9.82 -4.44 5.15
CA SER A 70 -10.75 -3.31 5.30
C SER A 70 -10.18 -2.02 4.70
N ALA A 71 -8.90 -1.72 4.96
CA ALA A 71 -8.24 -0.56 4.38
C ALA A 71 -8.09 -0.65 2.86
N VAL A 72 -7.84 -1.84 2.31
CA VAL A 72 -7.86 -2.08 0.86
C VAL A 72 -9.24 -1.75 0.32
N VAL A 73 -10.32 -2.34 0.86
CA VAL A 73 -11.69 -2.00 0.43
C VAL A 73 -11.95 -0.50 0.48
N SER A 74 -11.55 0.15 1.57
CA SER A 74 -11.76 1.58 1.77
C SER A 74 -11.06 2.44 0.71
N SER A 75 -9.75 2.25 0.48
CA SER A 75 -9.02 3.05 -0.52
C SER A 75 -9.40 2.78 -1.97
N TRP A 76 -10.20 1.76 -2.25
CA TRP A 76 -10.73 1.51 -3.58
C TRP A 76 -12.20 1.93 -3.72
N THR A 77 -12.88 2.18 -2.60
CA THR A 77 -14.28 2.64 -2.58
C THR A 77 -14.32 4.17 -2.63
N TRP A 78 -13.91 4.72 -3.76
CA TRP A 78 -13.97 6.15 -4.03
C TRP A 78 -15.41 6.64 -4.20
N ALA A 79 -15.62 7.95 -4.12
CA ALA A 79 -16.87 8.56 -4.56
C ALA A 79 -17.18 8.16 -6.02
N ALA A 80 -16.18 8.20 -6.90
CA ALA A 80 -16.32 7.73 -8.29
C ALA A 80 -16.75 6.25 -8.37
N THR A 81 -16.25 5.37 -7.48
CA THR A 81 -16.64 3.95 -7.45
C THR A 81 -18.13 3.74 -7.26
N LEU A 82 -18.80 4.59 -6.49
CA LEU A 82 -20.25 4.47 -6.22
C LEU A 82 -21.07 5.26 -7.27
N LEU A 83 -20.60 6.44 -7.62
CA LEU A 83 -21.30 7.39 -8.50
C LEU A 83 -21.16 7.01 -9.98
N GLN A 84 -19.95 6.74 -10.46
CA GLN A 84 -19.68 6.40 -11.86
C GLN A 84 -20.22 5.02 -12.22
N SER A 85 -20.05 4.03 -11.35
CA SER A 85 -20.58 2.67 -11.56
C SER A 85 -22.12 2.70 -11.69
N SER A 86 -22.81 3.46 -10.83
CA SER A 86 -24.26 3.67 -10.94
C SER A 86 -24.63 4.43 -12.22
N GLY A 87 -23.82 5.42 -12.62
CA GLY A 87 -23.96 6.14 -13.88
C GLY A 87 -23.89 5.24 -15.11
N VAL A 88 -22.92 4.32 -15.18
CA VAL A 88 -22.82 3.37 -16.29
C VAL A 88 -23.89 2.29 -16.23
N ALA A 89 -24.42 1.96 -15.05
CA ALA A 89 -25.57 1.08 -14.91
C ALA A 89 -26.85 1.70 -15.46
N TYR A 90 -27.06 3.00 -15.22
CA TYR A 90 -28.16 3.75 -15.82
C TYR A 90 -28.02 3.83 -17.36
N ARG A 91 -26.80 3.98 -17.89
CA ARG A 91 -26.57 4.04 -19.35
C ARG A 91 -26.69 2.68 -20.04
N TYR A 92 -26.13 1.62 -19.44
CA TYR A 92 -25.87 0.35 -20.13
C TYR A 92 -26.56 -0.86 -19.49
N GLY A 93 -27.35 -0.66 -18.43
CA GLY A 93 -28.02 -1.72 -17.69
C GLY A 93 -27.06 -2.58 -16.85
N VAL A 94 -27.42 -3.85 -16.65
CA VAL A 94 -26.67 -4.82 -15.82
C VAL A 94 -25.22 -5.02 -16.24
N SER A 95 -24.89 -4.75 -17.51
CA SER A 95 -23.52 -4.85 -18.02
C SER A 95 -22.56 -3.85 -17.37
N GLY A 96 -23.02 -2.62 -17.10
CA GLY A 96 -22.20 -1.53 -16.55
C GLY A 96 -21.57 -1.86 -15.19
N PRO A 97 -22.37 -2.19 -14.15
CA PRO A 97 -21.88 -2.59 -12.83
C PRO A 97 -20.87 -3.73 -12.88
N PHE A 98 -21.16 -4.75 -13.68
CA PHE A 98 -20.31 -5.94 -13.75
C PHE A 98 -18.97 -5.60 -14.40
N TRP A 99 -18.97 -4.89 -15.52
CA TRP A 99 -17.74 -4.45 -16.19
C TRP A 99 -16.90 -3.51 -15.32
N TYR A 100 -17.55 -2.62 -14.57
CA TYR A 100 -16.87 -1.77 -13.61
C TYR A 100 -16.17 -2.63 -12.53
N ALA A 101 -16.94 -3.49 -11.85
CA ALA A 101 -16.47 -4.26 -10.71
C ALA A 101 -15.41 -5.31 -11.10
N SER A 102 -15.67 -6.09 -12.15
CA SER A 102 -14.76 -7.16 -12.60
C SER A 102 -13.42 -6.60 -13.08
N GLY A 103 -13.43 -5.52 -13.87
CA GLY A 103 -12.20 -4.85 -14.32
C GLY A 103 -11.36 -4.38 -13.13
N ALA A 104 -11.98 -3.62 -12.23
CA ALA A 104 -11.34 -3.06 -11.05
C ALA A 104 -10.78 -4.12 -10.08
N THR A 105 -11.54 -5.18 -9.78
CA THR A 105 -11.09 -6.27 -8.88
C THR A 105 -9.84 -6.97 -9.40
N VAL A 106 -9.69 -7.14 -10.72
CA VAL A 106 -8.49 -7.74 -11.31
C VAL A 106 -7.25 -6.87 -11.04
N GLN A 107 -7.37 -5.55 -11.10
CA GLN A 107 -6.23 -4.67 -10.75
C GLN A 107 -5.88 -4.73 -9.27
N ILE A 108 -6.86 -4.84 -8.35
CA ILE A 108 -6.60 -5.01 -6.91
C ILE A 108 -5.73 -6.25 -6.68
N ILE A 109 -6.12 -7.35 -7.32
CA ILE A 109 -5.46 -8.64 -7.16
C ILE A 109 -4.08 -8.64 -7.82
N LEU A 110 -3.94 -8.05 -9.01
CA LEU A 110 -2.63 -7.87 -9.65
C LEU A 110 -1.69 -7.00 -8.79
N PHE A 111 -2.21 -5.92 -8.21
CA PHE A 111 -1.45 -5.06 -7.33
C PHE A 111 -0.95 -5.81 -6.08
N ALA A 112 -1.73 -6.77 -5.56
CA ALA A 112 -1.26 -7.63 -4.46
C ALA A 112 0.05 -8.35 -4.79
N THR A 113 0.24 -8.77 -6.05
CA THR A 113 1.51 -9.37 -6.51
C THR A 113 2.65 -8.36 -6.47
N ILE A 114 2.40 -7.12 -6.94
CA ILE A 114 3.39 -6.04 -6.92
C ILE A 114 3.76 -5.64 -5.49
N ALA A 115 2.77 -5.53 -4.59
CA ALA A 115 2.97 -5.24 -3.18
C ALA A 115 3.89 -6.26 -2.49
N ILE A 116 3.72 -7.55 -2.79
CA ILE A 116 4.57 -8.62 -2.24
C ILE A 116 5.99 -8.54 -2.81
N GLU A 117 6.13 -8.30 -4.11
CA GLU A 117 7.44 -8.18 -4.75
C GLU A 117 8.21 -6.94 -4.27
N LEU A 118 7.51 -5.82 -4.02
CA LEU A 118 8.08 -4.64 -3.36
C LEU A 118 8.60 -4.99 -1.97
N LYS A 119 7.80 -5.67 -1.13
CA LYS A 119 8.25 -6.08 0.20
C LYS A 119 9.45 -7.03 0.18
N ARG A 120 9.52 -7.93 -0.81
CA ARG A 120 10.63 -8.88 -0.94
C ARG A 120 11.93 -8.20 -1.38
N ARG A 121 11.84 -7.16 -2.23
CA ARG A 121 13.00 -6.53 -2.89
C ARG A 121 13.45 -5.24 -2.21
N ALA A 122 12.53 -4.52 -1.59
CA ALA A 122 12.73 -3.22 -0.95
C ALA A 122 11.96 -3.15 0.39
N PRO A 123 12.30 -3.98 1.39
CA PRO A 123 11.55 -4.09 2.65
C PRO A 123 11.48 -2.78 3.44
N ASN A 124 12.49 -1.91 3.27
CA ASN A 124 12.67 -0.66 4.01
C ASN A 124 12.17 0.58 3.27
N ALA A 125 11.62 0.45 2.06
CA ALA A 125 11.10 1.59 1.32
C ALA A 125 9.89 2.23 2.03
N HIS A 126 9.74 3.54 1.85
CA HIS A 126 8.61 4.36 2.28
C HIS A 126 7.68 4.65 1.11
N THR A 127 8.25 4.81 -0.09
CA THR A 127 7.50 5.02 -1.34
C THR A 127 7.95 4.07 -2.45
N PHE A 128 7.11 3.87 -3.46
CA PHE A 128 7.50 3.14 -4.66
C PHE A 128 8.54 3.90 -5.51
N LEU A 129 8.62 5.22 -5.35
CA LEU A 129 9.53 6.07 -6.10
C LEU A 129 10.99 5.90 -5.64
N GLU A 130 11.22 5.64 -4.36
CA GLU A 130 12.55 5.25 -3.85
C GLU A 130 13.07 3.97 -4.52
N VAL A 131 12.19 3.01 -4.80
CA VAL A 131 12.51 1.77 -5.51
C VAL A 131 12.96 2.07 -6.94
N ILE A 132 12.25 2.96 -7.64
CA ILE A 132 12.61 3.41 -8.99
C ILE A 132 13.97 4.13 -8.98
N ARG A 133 14.19 5.01 -8.01
CA ARG A 133 15.46 5.73 -7.85
C ARG A 133 16.62 4.78 -7.56
N ALA A 134 16.44 3.84 -6.65
CA ALA A 134 17.47 2.87 -6.29
C ALA A 134 17.91 2.02 -7.49
N ARG A 135 16.98 1.73 -8.40
CA ARG A 135 17.27 0.94 -9.60
C ARG A 135 17.86 1.74 -10.76
N TYR A 136 17.27 2.89 -11.07
CA TYR A 136 17.54 3.59 -12.34
C TYR A 136 18.14 4.98 -12.17
N GLY A 137 18.23 5.48 -10.94
CA GLY A 137 18.77 6.79 -10.64
C GLY A 137 17.79 7.95 -10.90
N ARG A 138 18.34 9.16 -10.96
CA ARG A 138 17.61 10.43 -10.83
C ARG A 138 16.65 10.71 -11.99
N ILE A 139 17.03 10.44 -13.23
CA ILE A 139 16.22 10.80 -14.41
C ILE A 139 14.89 10.06 -14.38
N THR A 140 14.95 8.73 -14.26
CA THR A 140 13.76 7.88 -14.19
C THR A 140 12.93 8.22 -12.97
N HIS A 141 13.57 8.49 -11.82
CA HIS A 141 12.86 8.92 -10.61
C HIS A 141 12.00 10.16 -10.85
N CYS A 142 12.53 11.21 -11.49
CA CYS A 142 11.77 12.42 -11.81
C CYS A 142 10.59 12.14 -12.75
N VAL A 143 10.74 11.25 -13.74
CA VAL A 143 9.64 10.86 -14.63
C VAL A 143 8.49 10.25 -13.83
N TYR A 144 8.77 9.29 -12.96
CA TYR A 144 7.73 8.65 -12.16
C TYR A 144 7.15 9.56 -11.08
N ILE A 145 7.93 10.49 -10.50
CA ILE A 145 7.36 11.55 -9.64
C ILE A 145 6.25 12.29 -10.41
N CYS A 146 6.49 12.66 -11.68
CA CYS A 146 5.47 13.34 -12.49
C CYS A 146 4.22 12.47 -12.72
N PHE A 147 4.39 11.21 -13.11
CA PHE A 147 3.24 10.30 -13.34
C PHE A 147 2.46 9.99 -12.05
N CYS A 148 3.15 9.81 -10.92
CA CYS A 148 2.51 9.61 -9.62
C CYS A 148 1.73 10.87 -9.21
N LEU A 149 2.34 12.06 -9.28
CA LEU A 149 1.64 13.30 -8.96
C LEU A 149 0.46 13.57 -9.89
N PHE A 150 0.57 13.28 -11.20
CA PHE A 150 -0.58 13.35 -12.12
C PHE A 150 -1.70 12.42 -11.69
N THR A 151 -1.35 11.20 -11.29
CA THR A 151 -2.33 10.23 -10.78
C THR A 151 -3.02 10.77 -9.53
N ASN A 152 -2.27 11.25 -8.54
CA ASN A 152 -2.82 11.78 -7.30
C ASN A 152 -3.72 13.01 -7.54
N ILE A 153 -3.31 13.92 -8.43
CA ILE A 153 -4.09 15.11 -8.82
C ILE A 153 -5.40 14.69 -9.48
N LEU A 154 -5.37 13.76 -10.44
CA LEU A 154 -6.56 13.26 -11.14
C LEU A 154 -7.54 12.60 -10.18
N VAL A 155 -7.07 11.68 -9.33
CA VAL A 155 -7.92 11.01 -8.35
C VAL A 155 -8.53 12.03 -7.39
N THR A 156 -7.74 12.96 -6.87
CA THR A 156 -8.24 13.99 -5.95
C THR A 156 -9.26 14.92 -6.62
N ALA A 157 -9.04 15.29 -7.88
CA ALA A 157 -9.98 16.08 -8.66
C ALA A 157 -11.32 15.36 -8.85
N MET A 158 -11.31 14.06 -9.16
CA MET A 158 -12.54 13.26 -9.27
C MET A 158 -13.31 13.17 -7.95
N LEU A 159 -12.60 13.01 -6.83
CA LEU A 159 -13.21 12.97 -5.49
C LEU A 159 -13.92 14.27 -5.15
N LEU A 160 -13.27 15.41 -5.40
CA LEU A 160 -13.81 16.73 -5.07
C LEU A 160 -14.92 17.15 -6.04
N THR A 161 -14.76 16.91 -7.34
CA THR A 161 -15.81 17.23 -8.33
C THR A 161 -17.06 16.37 -8.13
N GLY A 162 -16.91 15.06 -7.92
CA GLY A 162 -18.05 14.17 -7.63
C GLY A 162 -18.69 14.44 -6.27
N GLY A 163 -17.88 14.60 -5.23
CA GLY A 163 -18.37 14.89 -3.87
C GLY A 163 -19.11 16.22 -3.78
N SER A 164 -18.55 17.28 -4.37
CA SER A 164 -19.20 18.60 -4.39
C SER A 164 -20.49 18.59 -5.21
N ALA A 165 -20.54 17.93 -6.36
CA ALA A 165 -21.75 17.81 -7.17
C ALA A 165 -22.89 17.15 -6.39
N VAL A 166 -22.62 16.06 -5.65
CA VAL A 166 -23.63 15.39 -4.83
C VAL A 166 -24.10 16.29 -3.68
N VAL A 167 -23.18 16.94 -2.97
CA VAL A 167 -23.52 17.85 -1.86
C VAL A 167 -24.39 19.00 -2.34
N THR A 168 -24.02 19.62 -3.48
CA THR A 168 -24.78 20.70 -4.10
C THR A 168 -26.16 20.23 -4.56
N SER A 169 -26.24 19.11 -5.26
CA SER A 169 -27.51 18.59 -5.77
C SER A 169 -28.48 18.22 -4.65
N LEU A 170 -28.00 17.64 -3.55
CA LEU A 170 -28.86 17.17 -2.47
C LEU A 170 -29.24 18.27 -1.46
N THR A 171 -28.44 19.33 -1.31
CA THR A 171 -28.61 20.33 -0.24
C THR A 171 -28.71 21.78 -0.70
N GLY A 172 -28.38 22.05 -1.95
CA GLY A 172 -28.23 23.41 -2.47
C GLY A 172 -26.97 24.15 -1.96
N MET A 173 -26.06 23.49 -1.25
CA MET A 173 -24.77 24.11 -0.87
C MET A 173 -24.01 24.51 -2.14
N HIS A 174 -23.46 25.72 -2.17
CA HIS A 174 -22.68 26.20 -3.30
C HIS A 174 -21.48 25.28 -3.60
N THR A 175 -21.29 24.88 -4.86
CA THR A 175 -20.26 23.91 -5.27
C THR A 175 -18.87 24.32 -4.83
N ALA A 176 -18.52 25.61 -4.98
CA ALA A 176 -17.22 26.11 -4.54
C ALA A 176 -17.01 25.94 -3.02
N ALA A 177 -18.04 26.15 -2.20
CA ALA A 177 -17.94 25.90 -0.76
C ALA A 177 -17.74 24.41 -0.49
N ALA A 178 -18.51 23.54 -1.17
CA ALA A 178 -18.35 22.10 -1.03
C ALA A 178 -16.92 21.62 -1.37
N CYS A 179 -16.30 22.14 -2.45
CA CYS A 179 -14.91 21.83 -2.82
C CYS A 179 -13.88 22.17 -1.73
N PHE A 180 -14.04 23.27 -1.01
CA PHE A 180 -13.11 23.68 0.05
C PHE A 180 -13.41 23.02 1.41
N LEU A 181 -14.69 22.80 1.73
CA LEU A 181 -15.09 22.33 3.06
C LEU A 181 -15.04 20.81 3.19
N LEU A 182 -15.29 20.05 2.11
CA LEU A 182 -15.19 18.58 2.10
C LEU A 182 -13.81 18.07 2.56
N PRO A 183 -12.68 18.53 2.00
CA PRO A 183 -11.36 18.05 2.41
C PRO A 183 -10.88 18.66 3.74
N LEU A 184 -11.53 19.68 4.29
CA LEU A 184 -11.04 20.41 5.46
C LEU A 184 -10.87 19.51 6.69
N GLY A 185 -11.90 18.73 7.04
CA GLY A 185 -11.82 17.79 8.15
C GLY A 185 -10.73 16.73 7.94
N VAL A 186 -10.56 16.29 6.69
CA VAL A 186 -9.53 15.32 6.27
C VAL A 186 -8.14 15.86 6.46
N VAL A 187 -7.87 17.08 6.01
CA VAL A 187 -6.58 17.76 6.19
C VAL A 187 -6.24 17.85 7.68
N ILE A 188 -7.20 18.24 8.52
CA ILE A 188 -7.00 18.35 9.97
C ILE A 188 -6.59 17.00 10.56
N TYR A 189 -7.37 15.93 10.36
CA TYR A 189 -7.04 14.66 11.01
C TYR A 189 -5.82 13.96 10.41
N THR A 190 -5.54 14.17 9.13
CA THR A 190 -4.38 13.58 8.46
C THR A 190 -3.07 14.15 9.03
N MET A 191 -3.06 15.43 9.41
CA MET A 191 -1.91 16.04 10.10
C MET A 191 -1.62 15.42 11.48
N PHE A 192 -2.62 14.90 12.18
CA PHE A 192 -2.41 14.39 13.55
C PHE A 192 -2.35 12.87 13.66
N GLY A 193 -2.98 12.14 12.73
CA GLY A 193 -3.20 10.70 12.88
C GLY A 193 -2.10 9.78 12.35
N GLY A 194 -1.36 10.21 11.32
CA GLY A 194 -0.47 9.31 10.57
C GLY A 194 -1.19 8.12 9.92
N ILE A 195 -0.45 7.27 9.21
CA ILE A 195 -1.05 6.20 8.40
C ILE A 195 -1.81 5.16 9.24
N LYS A 196 -1.37 4.88 10.48
CA LYS A 196 -2.02 3.89 11.36
C LYS A 196 -3.43 4.31 11.78
N ALA A 197 -3.61 5.59 12.10
CA ALA A 197 -4.94 6.14 12.36
C ALA A 197 -5.82 6.07 11.11
N THR A 198 -5.23 6.27 9.93
CA THR A 198 -5.93 6.15 8.64
C THR A 198 -6.49 4.74 8.41
N PHE A 199 -5.76 3.69 8.81
CA PHE A 199 -6.29 2.32 8.75
C PHE A 199 -7.56 2.13 9.60
N LEU A 200 -7.63 2.78 10.78
CA LEU A 200 -8.83 2.70 11.62
C LEU A 200 -9.98 3.55 11.06
N THR A 201 -9.71 4.75 10.53
CA THR A 201 -10.77 5.52 9.84
C THR A 201 -11.33 4.76 8.67
N ASP A 202 -10.47 4.12 7.88
CA ASP A 202 -10.86 3.36 6.71
C ASP A 202 -11.78 2.20 7.05
N TYR A 203 -11.53 1.55 8.19
CA TYR A 203 -12.44 0.54 8.72
C TYR A 203 -13.84 1.13 9.01
N VAL A 204 -13.92 2.27 9.71
CA VAL A 204 -15.20 2.92 10.02
C VAL A 204 -15.92 3.38 8.76
N HIS A 205 -15.21 4.02 7.81
CA HIS A 205 -15.75 4.44 6.52
C HIS A 205 -16.36 3.24 5.77
N THR A 206 -15.62 2.12 5.71
CA THR A 206 -16.04 0.91 5.01
C THR A 206 -17.30 0.31 5.62
N VAL A 207 -17.37 0.19 6.95
CA VAL A 207 -18.54 -0.35 7.64
C VAL A 207 -19.79 0.49 7.37
N ILE A 208 -19.67 1.82 7.45
CA ILE A 208 -20.80 2.72 7.20
C ILE A 208 -21.30 2.58 5.75
N ILE A 209 -20.39 2.56 4.78
CA ILE A 209 -20.74 2.38 3.36
C ILE A 209 -21.45 1.04 3.15
N LEU A 210 -20.94 -0.07 3.69
CA LEU A 210 -21.55 -1.39 3.56
C LEU A 210 -22.97 -1.45 4.12
N VAL A 211 -23.21 -0.84 5.29
CA VAL A 211 -24.54 -0.76 5.89
C VAL A 211 -25.51 0.00 4.98
N ILE A 212 -25.08 1.13 4.41
CA ILE A 212 -25.95 1.92 3.54
C ILE A 212 -26.24 1.19 2.22
N ILE A 213 -25.28 0.47 1.64
CA ILE A 213 -25.54 -0.36 0.44
C ILE A 213 -26.54 -1.47 0.76
N LEU A 214 -26.46 -2.11 1.94
CA LEU A 214 -27.44 -3.10 2.37
C LEU A 214 -28.83 -2.47 2.53
N ILE A 215 -28.94 -1.26 3.09
CA ILE A 215 -30.21 -0.52 3.17
C ILE A 215 -30.79 -0.33 1.76
N PHE A 216 -30.00 0.19 0.83
CA PHE A 216 -30.45 0.38 -0.56
C PHE A 216 -30.89 -0.92 -1.23
N ALA A 217 -30.10 -1.98 -1.13
CA ALA A 217 -30.40 -3.27 -1.75
C ALA A 217 -31.69 -3.88 -1.16
N LEU A 218 -31.84 -3.89 0.17
CA LEU A 218 -33.03 -4.43 0.81
C LEU A 218 -34.28 -3.58 0.53
N THR A 219 -34.15 -2.26 0.43
CA THR A 219 -35.27 -1.40 0.01
C THR A 219 -35.68 -1.66 -1.43
N ALA A 220 -34.74 -1.70 -2.37
CA ALA A 220 -35.05 -1.93 -3.78
C ALA A 220 -35.66 -3.31 -4.04
N TYR A 221 -35.20 -4.34 -3.32
CA TYR A 221 -35.48 -5.73 -3.64
C TYR A 221 -36.28 -6.52 -2.59
N ALA A 222 -36.67 -5.93 -1.46
CA ALA A 222 -37.42 -6.67 -0.44
C ALA A 222 -38.51 -5.87 0.29
N THR A 223 -38.30 -4.57 0.55
CA THR A 223 -39.17 -3.81 1.47
C THR A 223 -39.76 -2.51 0.92
N GLY A 224 -39.22 -1.97 -0.17
CA GLY A 224 -39.67 -0.70 -0.74
C GLY A 224 -41.09 -0.75 -1.32
N THR A 225 -41.81 0.37 -1.25
CA THR A 225 -43.20 0.44 -1.71
C THR A 225 -43.35 0.51 -3.24
N GLU A 226 -42.41 1.17 -3.92
CA GLU A 226 -42.44 1.33 -5.39
C GLU A 226 -41.86 0.11 -6.13
N LEU A 227 -40.76 -0.47 -5.62
CA LEU A 227 -40.10 -1.65 -6.21
C LEU A 227 -40.32 -2.89 -5.33
N GLY A 228 -39.63 -2.99 -4.19
CA GLY A 228 -39.92 -3.98 -3.14
C GLY A 228 -39.65 -5.45 -3.47
N SER A 229 -39.32 -5.80 -4.72
CA SER A 229 -38.95 -7.17 -5.12
C SER A 229 -38.13 -7.17 -6.40
N PRO A 230 -37.25 -8.17 -6.65
CA PRO A 230 -36.51 -8.26 -7.91
C PRO A 230 -37.45 -8.39 -9.12
N SER A 231 -38.61 -9.04 -8.93
CA SER A 231 -39.65 -9.16 -9.96
C SER A 231 -40.22 -7.82 -10.38
N ALA A 232 -40.52 -6.93 -9.42
CA ALA A 232 -41.04 -5.60 -9.72
C ALA A 232 -40.00 -4.73 -10.43
N VAL A 233 -38.74 -4.79 -9.98
CA VAL A 233 -37.62 -4.11 -10.67
C VAL A 233 -37.48 -4.63 -12.10
N TYR A 234 -37.52 -5.95 -12.30
CA TYR A 234 -37.46 -6.56 -13.63
C TYR A 234 -38.58 -6.08 -14.55
N ASP A 235 -39.82 -6.03 -14.05
CA ASP A 235 -40.98 -5.61 -14.83
C ASP A 235 -40.89 -4.12 -15.20
N ALA A 236 -40.45 -3.28 -14.26
CA ALA A 236 -40.21 -1.86 -14.48
C ALA A 236 -39.10 -1.63 -15.53
N LEU A 237 -37.98 -2.33 -15.44
CA LEU A 237 -36.87 -2.26 -16.41
C LEU A 237 -37.30 -2.75 -17.80
N SER A 238 -38.10 -3.81 -17.86
CA SER A 238 -38.64 -4.33 -19.12
C SER A 238 -39.57 -3.32 -19.79
N LYS A 239 -40.35 -2.57 -18.99
CA LYS A 239 -41.15 -1.45 -19.48
C LYS A 239 -40.28 -0.27 -19.92
N ALA A 240 -39.25 0.07 -19.15
CA ALA A 240 -38.30 1.13 -19.50
C ALA A 240 -37.58 0.84 -20.83
N ALA A 241 -37.16 -0.41 -21.08
CA ALA A 241 -36.54 -0.82 -22.34
C ALA A 241 -37.47 -0.69 -23.56
N LYS A 242 -38.78 -0.88 -23.38
CA LYS A 242 -39.77 -0.67 -24.46
C LYS A 242 -39.96 0.81 -24.79
N ASN A 243 -39.92 1.67 -23.77
CA ASN A 243 -40.09 3.11 -23.94
C ASN A 243 -38.81 3.76 -24.48
N HIS A 244 -37.65 3.32 -23.97
CA HIS A 244 -36.34 3.89 -24.27
C HIS A 244 -35.32 2.74 -24.45
N PRO A 245 -35.32 2.06 -25.60
CA PRO A 245 -34.38 0.99 -25.88
C PRO A 245 -32.94 1.52 -25.96
N VAL A 246 -31.97 0.74 -25.49
CA VAL A 246 -30.54 1.09 -25.52
C VAL A 246 -29.92 0.61 -26.82
N GLU A 247 -29.41 1.52 -27.63
CA GLU A 247 -28.72 1.17 -28.88
C GLU A 247 -27.48 0.29 -28.60
N GLY A 248 -27.32 -0.77 -29.38
CA GLY A 248 -26.20 -1.72 -29.23
C GLY A 248 -26.37 -2.73 -28.09
N ASN A 249 -27.47 -2.68 -27.32
CA ASN A 249 -27.84 -3.75 -26.39
C ASN A 249 -28.66 -4.84 -27.10
N ALA A 250 -28.54 -6.10 -26.66
CA ALA A 250 -29.42 -7.17 -27.13
C ALA A 250 -30.90 -6.81 -26.86
N GLU A 251 -31.71 -6.80 -27.92
CA GLU A 251 -33.12 -6.41 -27.91
C GLU A 251 -33.39 -5.00 -27.29
N GLY A 252 -32.36 -4.13 -27.25
CA GLY A 252 -32.45 -2.83 -26.58
C GLY A 252 -32.60 -2.91 -25.05
N SER A 253 -32.39 -4.10 -24.45
CA SER A 253 -32.67 -4.39 -23.05
C SER A 253 -31.62 -3.83 -22.08
N TYR A 254 -32.05 -3.37 -20.90
CA TYR A 254 -31.17 -3.07 -19.77
C TYR A 254 -30.71 -4.33 -19.02
N LEU A 255 -31.24 -5.49 -19.37
CA LEU A 255 -31.05 -6.76 -18.67
C LEU A 255 -30.22 -7.73 -19.51
N THR A 256 -29.14 -7.26 -20.13
CA THR A 256 -28.22 -8.09 -20.91
C THR A 256 -26.76 -7.69 -20.67
N MET A 257 -25.86 -8.66 -20.78
CA MET A 257 -24.42 -8.41 -20.80
C MET A 257 -23.95 -7.93 -22.18
N ARG A 258 -24.70 -8.20 -23.26
CA ARG A 258 -24.37 -7.76 -24.61
C ARG A 258 -24.72 -6.29 -24.78
N SER A 259 -23.77 -5.42 -24.46
CA SER A 259 -23.84 -3.95 -24.63
C SER A 259 -22.59 -3.45 -25.35
N ARG A 260 -22.76 -2.78 -26.50
CA ARG A 260 -21.63 -2.22 -27.28
C ARG A 260 -20.88 -1.15 -26.47
N GLU A 261 -21.60 -0.14 -26.00
CA GLU A 261 -20.98 0.93 -25.22
C GLU A 261 -20.51 0.44 -23.84
N GLY A 262 -21.18 -0.56 -23.26
CA GLY A 262 -20.74 -1.22 -22.03
C GLY A 262 -19.38 -1.91 -22.14
N ILE A 263 -19.10 -2.63 -23.23
CA ILE A 263 -17.79 -3.26 -23.43
C ILE A 263 -16.70 -2.25 -23.84
N ILE A 264 -17.05 -1.14 -24.51
CA ILE A 264 -16.11 -0.05 -24.76
C ILE A 264 -15.71 0.60 -23.44
N PHE A 265 -16.69 0.92 -22.59
CA PHE A 265 -16.45 1.40 -21.23
C PHE A 265 -15.59 0.42 -20.43
N PHE A 266 -15.84 -0.89 -20.52
CA PHE A 266 -15.02 -1.91 -19.86
C PHE A 266 -13.53 -1.78 -20.20
N VAL A 267 -13.19 -1.62 -21.47
CA VAL A 267 -11.79 -1.46 -21.91
C VAL A 267 -11.20 -0.16 -21.37
N ILE A 268 -11.92 0.95 -21.49
CA ILE A 268 -11.50 2.26 -20.94
C ILE A 268 -11.26 2.14 -19.42
N ASN A 269 -12.22 1.55 -18.71
CA ASN A 269 -12.18 1.33 -17.27
C ASN A 269 -10.98 0.49 -16.84
N ILE A 270 -10.72 -0.63 -17.53
CA ILE A 270 -9.56 -1.47 -17.23
C ILE A 270 -8.26 -0.68 -17.37
N VAL A 271 -8.12 0.03 -18.49
CA VAL A 271 -6.89 0.75 -18.80
C VAL A 271 -6.67 1.90 -17.82
N GLY A 272 -7.70 2.70 -17.56
CA GLY A 272 -7.63 3.80 -16.59
C GLY A 272 -7.28 3.32 -15.19
N ASN A 273 -7.94 2.27 -14.71
CA ASN A 273 -7.71 1.75 -13.35
C ASN A 273 -6.31 1.13 -13.18
N PHE A 274 -5.72 0.56 -14.24
CA PHE A 274 -4.31 0.17 -14.19
C PHE A 274 -3.40 1.37 -13.90
N GLY A 275 -3.62 2.48 -14.62
CA GLY A 275 -2.89 3.73 -14.41
C GLY A 275 -3.03 4.22 -12.98
N THR A 276 -4.27 4.34 -12.50
CA THR A 276 -4.52 4.90 -11.18
C THR A 276 -3.99 4.05 -10.04
N VAL A 277 -3.97 2.73 -10.19
CA VAL A 277 -3.55 1.84 -9.11
C VAL A 277 -2.04 1.68 -9.05
N PHE A 278 -1.41 1.49 -10.21
CA PHE A 278 0.02 1.18 -10.28
C PHE A 278 0.90 2.42 -10.19
N CYS A 279 0.32 3.61 -10.40
CA CYS A 279 1.03 4.88 -10.26
C CYS A 279 0.61 5.68 -9.03
N ASP A 280 -0.33 5.21 -8.21
CA ASP A 280 -0.71 5.90 -6.97
C ASP A 280 0.07 5.36 -5.77
N ASN A 281 0.94 6.21 -5.22
CA ASN A 281 1.75 5.90 -4.06
C ASN A 281 0.91 5.59 -2.80
N GLY A 282 -0.34 6.05 -2.71
CA GLY A 282 -1.24 5.75 -1.59
C GLY A 282 -1.51 4.26 -1.42
N TYR A 283 -1.61 3.50 -2.53
CA TYR A 283 -1.73 2.05 -2.47
C TYR A 283 -0.43 1.39 -2.00
N TYR A 284 0.71 1.90 -2.45
CA TYR A 284 2.02 1.43 -2.00
C TYR A 284 2.26 1.70 -0.52
N ASN A 285 1.87 2.86 0.00
CA ASN A 285 1.99 3.15 1.43
C ASN A 285 1.21 2.14 2.28
N LYS A 286 0.01 1.75 1.86
CA LYS A 286 -0.79 0.71 2.55
C LYS A 286 -0.15 -0.67 2.45
N ALA A 287 0.40 -1.03 1.29
CA ALA A 287 1.17 -2.25 1.14
C ALA A 287 2.37 -2.25 2.09
N ILE A 288 3.16 -1.18 2.11
CA ILE A 288 4.34 -1.02 2.96
C ILE A 288 3.97 -1.18 4.44
N ALA A 289 2.88 -0.55 4.89
CA ALA A 289 2.41 -0.61 6.26
C ALA A 289 1.87 -1.97 6.74
N ALA A 290 1.50 -2.87 5.82
CA ALA A 290 1.06 -4.22 6.18
C ALA A 290 2.21 -5.07 6.72
N HIS A 291 1.94 -5.95 7.68
CA HIS A 291 2.93 -6.97 8.06
C HIS A 291 3.22 -7.90 6.86
N PRO A 292 4.47 -8.30 6.58
CA PRO A 292 4.83 -9.10 5.41
C PRO A 292 3.95 -10.35 5.19
N VAL A 293 3.71 -11.14 6.23
CA VAL A 293 2.87 -12.35 6.14
C VAL A 293 1.35 -12.06 6.07
N ALA A 294 0.93 -10.85 6.45
CA ALA A 294 -0.47 -10.43 6.47
C ALA A 294 -0.91 -9.74 5.17
N ALA A 295 0.06 -9.26 4.36
CA ALA A 295 -0.22 -8.53 3.14
C ALA A 295 -1.05 -9.36 2.14
N LEU A 296 -0.58 -10.55 1.74
CA LEU A 296 -1.28 -11.38 0.77
C LEU A 296 -2.75 -11.68 1.16
N PRO A 297 -3.04 -12.31 2.32
CA PRO A 297 -4.42 -12.61 2.69
C PRO A 297 -5.27 -11.35 2.82
N GLY A 298 -4.72 -10.25 3.37
CA GLY A 298 -5.41 -8.98 3.46
C GLY A 298 -5.85 -8.43 2.09
N TYR A 299 -4.95 -8.41 1.10
CA TYR A 299 -5.28 -7.94 -0.24
C TYR A 299 -6.28 -8.85 -0.98
N ILE A 300 -6.21 -10.17 -0.77
CA ILE A 300 -7.17 -11.12 -1.38
C ILE A 300 -8.57 -10.90 -0.82
N ILE A 301 -8.69 -10.91 0.52
CA ILE A 301 -9.97 -10.71 1.21
C ILE A 301 -10.53 -9.34 0.83
N GLY A 302 -9.67 -8.31 0.82
CA GLY A 302 -10.03 -6.97 0.41
C GLY A 302 -10.54 -6.90 -1.02
N GLY A 303 -9.81 -7.45 -1.99
CA GLY A 303 -10.19 -7.41 -3.41
C GLY A 303 -11.48 -8.15 -3.73
N LEU A 304 -11.71 -9.30 -3.11
CA LEU A 304 -12.95 -10.07 -3.28
C LEU A 304 -14.15 -9.45 -2.57
N SER A 305 -13.93 -8.82 -1.42
CA SER A 305 -14.98 -8.08 -0.70
C SER A 305 -15.33 -6.78 -1.44
N TRP A 306 -14.33 -6.16 -2.06
CA TRP A 306 -14.52 -4.94 -2.84
C TRP A 306 -15.40 -5.18 -4.06
N PHE A 307 -15.28 -6.31 -4.78
CA PHE A 307 -16.10 -6.62 -5.96
C PHE A 307 -17.62 -6.44 -5.71
N ALA A 308 -18.10 -6.89 -4.55
CA ALA A 308 -19.52 -6.82 -4.20
C ALA A 308 -20.03 -5.38 -4.06
N ILE A 309 -19.17 -4.44 -3.69
CA ILE A 309 -19.54 -3.05 -3.41
C ILE A 309 -20.03 -2.34 -4.67
N PRO A 310 -19.22 -2.10 -5.71
CA PRO A 310 -19.70 -1.44 -6.92
C PRO A 310 -20.65 -2.35 -7.69
N TRP A 311 -20.48 -3.68 -7.67
CA TRP A 311 -21.37 -4.57 -8.42
C TRP A 311 -22.81 -4.49 -7.88
N LEU A 312 -23.03 -4.73 -6.59
CA LEU A 312 -24.38 -4.68 -6.02
C LEU A 312 -24.87 -3.24 -5.89
N CYS A 313 -24.05 -2.30 -5.43
CA CYS A 313 -24.48 -0.91 -5.27
C CYS A 313 -24.93 -0.31 -6.61
N ALA A 314 -24.12 -0.43 -7.67
CA ALA A 314 -24.49 0.12 -8.97
C ALA A 314 -25.64 -0.63 -9.63
N THR A 315 -25.68 -1.97 -9.51
CA THR A 315 -26.84 -2.75 -9.99
C THR A 315 -28.11 -2.30 -9.28
N THR A 316 -28.04 -2.02 -7.98
CA THR A 316 -29.21 -1.53 -7.22
C THR A 316 -29.56 -0.11 -7.65
N MET A 317 -28.65 0.83 -7.46
CA MET A 317 -28.97 2.25 -7.56
C MET A 317 -29.17 2.71 -9.01
N GLY A 318 -28.36 2.23 -9.95
CA GLY A 318 -28.54 2.58 -11.36
C GLY A 318 -29.79 1.98 -11.99
N LEU A 319 -30.13 0.72 -11.66
CA LEU A 319 -31.36 0.11 -12.15
C LEU A 319 -32.60 0.64 -11.43
N SER A 320 -32.52 0.98 -10.14
CA SER A 320 -33.59 1.69 -9.45
C SER A 320 -33.84 3.07 -10.04
N ALA A 321 -32.81 3.80 -10.45
CA ALA A 321 -33.00 5.07 -11.18
C ALA A 321 -33.80 4.85 -12.47
N LEU A 322 -33.41 3.88 -13.30
CA LEU A 322 -34.14 3.53 -14.53
C LEU A 322 -35.58 3.07 -14.27
N ALA A 323 -35.79 2.27 -13.23
CA ALA A 323 -37.11 1.74 -12.88
C ALA A 323 -38.07 2.81 -12.34
N LEU A 324 -37.53 3.84 -11.67
CA LEU A 324 -38.31 4.88 -11.00
C LEU A 324 -38.39 6.19 -11.79
N GLU A 325 -37.67 6.34 -12.90
CA GLU A 325 -37.61 7.58 -13.68
C GLU A 325 -38.98 8.15 -14.09
N THR A 326 -39.97 7.29 -14.30
CA THR A 326 -41.34 7.69 -14.64
C THR A 326 -42.26 7.84 -13.41
N SER A 327 -41.73 7.70 -12.18
CA SER A 327 -42.47 7.85 -10.94
C SER A 327 -42.39 9.30 -10.44
N PRO A 328 -43.47 9.87 -9.87
CA PRO A 328 -43.46 11.19 -9.26
C PRO A 328 -42.45 11.37 -8.11
N SER A 329 -41.93 10.26 -7.54
CA SER A 329 -40.88 10.31 -6.52
C SER A 329 -39.49 10.63 -7.09
N PHE A 330 -39.30 10.50 -8.41
CA PHE A 330 -38.02 10.72 -9.05
C PHE A 330 -37.71 12.21 -9.22
N PRO A 331 -36.51 12.70 -8.89
CA PRO A 331 -36.25 14.15 -8.81
C PRO A 331 -36.49 14.94 -10.10
N SER A 332 -36.23 14.35 -11.27
CA SER A 332 -36.42 15.02 -12.56
C SER A 332 -37.81 14.84 -13.17
N TYR A 333 -38.72 14.10 -12.51
CA TYR A 333 -40.04 13.78 -13.03
C TYR A 333 -40.83 15.05 -13.44
N PRO A 334 -41.52 15.05 -14.60
CA PRO A 334 -41.75 13.94 -15.54
C PRO A 334 -40.63 13.75 -16.58
N ASN A 335 -39.55 14.53 -16.49
CA ASN A 335 -38.45 14.47 -17.44
C ASN A 335 -37.48 13.35 -17.09
N ARG A 336 -36.90 12.76 -18.13
CA ARG A 336 -35.74 11.87 -18.03
C ARG A 336 -34.56 12.62 -17.43
N MET A 337 -33.69 11.89 -16.73
CA MET A 337 -32.48 12.44 -16.14
C MET A 337 -31.57 13.07 -17.22
N ASP A 338 -31.08 14.28 -16.95
CA ASP A 338 -30.20 14.99 -17.88
C ASP A 338 -28.86 14.24 -18.04
N PRO A 339 -28.34 14.03 -19.26
CA PRO A 339 -27.03 13.41 -19.47
C PRO A 339 -25.88 14.07 -18.67
N ALA A 340 -25.95 15.38 -18.44
CA ALA A 340 -24.99 16.12 -17.62
C ALA A 340 -25.05 15.69 -16.15
N ASP A 341 -26.23 15.43 -15.60
CA ASP A 341 -26.42 14.93 -14.23
C ASP A 341 -25.92 13.48 -14.10
N VAL A 342 -26.14 12.66 -15.12
CA VAL A 342 -25.57 11.30 -15.18
C VAL A 342 -24.03 11.37 -15.18
N SER A 343 -23.43 12.32 -15.93
CA SER A 343 -21.98 12.52 -15.96
C SER A 343 -21.41 13.16 -14.69
N ALA A 344 -22.19 13.97 -13.99
CA ALA A 344 -21.85 14.51 -12.68
C ALA A 344 -21.93 13.46 -11.56
N GLY A 345 -22.47 12.26 -11.85
CA GLY A 345 -22.57 11.16 -10.91
C GLY A 345 -23.86 11.15 -10.09
N LEU A 346 -24.90 11.88 -10.49
CA LEU A 346 -26.10 12.08 -9.67
C LEU A 346 -27.10 10.92 -9.71
N VAL A 347 -26.85 9.87 -10.50
CA VAL A 347 -27.75 8.70 -10.62
C VAL A 347 -28.04 8.05 -9.26
N LEU A 348 -27.00 7.77 -8.48
CA LEU A 348 -27.16 7.17 -7.16
C LEU A 348 -27.95 8.08 -6.21
N PRO A 349 -27.61 9.38 -6.07
CA PRO A 349 -28.43 10.34 -5.32
C PRO A 349 -29.90 10.37 -5.73
N TYR A 350 -30.19 10.37 -7.04
CA TYR A 350 -31.56 10.47 -7.55
C TYR A 350 -32.35 9.20 -7.25
N ALA A 351 -31.75 8.03 -7.46
CA ALA A 351 -32.34 6.75 -7.07
C ALA A 351 -32.61 6.68 -5.56
N ALA A 352 -31.69 7.17 -4.73
CA ALA A 352 -31.86 7.16 -3.28
C ALA A 352 -33.04 8.04 -2.84
N VAL A 353 -33.17 9.23 -3.42
CA VAL A 353 -34.32 10.13 -3.18
C VAL A 353 -35.62 9.47 -3.65
N ALA A 354 -35.63 8.85 -4.83
CA ALA A 354 -36.82 8.17 -5.34
C ALA A 354 -37.24 6.97 -4.48
N LEU A 355 -36.29 6.23 -3.91
CA LEU A 355 -36.54 5.06 -3.07
C LEU A 355 -36.94 5.39 -1.63
N LEU A 356 -36.32 6.42 -1.03
CA LEU A 356 -36.36 6.66 0.41
C LEU A 356 -36.66 8.13 0.78
N GLY A 357 -36.99 8.97 -0.20
CA GLY A 357 -37.25 10.40 0.00
C GLY A 357 -36.08 11.13 0.66
N LYS A 358 -36.40 11.98 1.64
CA LYS A 358 -35.40 12.76 2.40
C LYS A 358 -34.38 11.87 3.12
N SER A 359 -34.80 10.71 3.63
CA SER A 359 -33.88 9.75 4.27
C SER A 359 -32.85 9.23 3.28
N GLY A 360 -33.26 8.96 2.03
CA GLY A 360 -32.38 8.57 0.94
C GLY A 360 -31.31 9.63 0.61
N ALA A 361 -31.71 10.91 0.59
CA ALA A 361 -30.78 12.01 0.43
C ALA A 361 -29.74 12.06 1.58
N ILE A 362 -30.19 11.95 2.83
CA ILE A 362 -29.31 12.02 4.01
C ILE A 362 -28.29 10.88 4.02
N ILE A 363 -28.73 9.64 3.83
CA ILE A 363 -27.81 8.49 3.84
C ILE A 363 -26.87 8.50 2.63
N THR A 364 -27.30 9.04 1.50
CA THR A 364 -26.40 9.26 0.34
C THR A 364 -25.33 10.29 0.66
N LEU A 365 -25.69 11.42 1.28
CA LEU A 365 -24.70 12.42 1.72
C LEU A 365 -23.67 11.80 2.67
N ILE A 366 -24.13 10.99 3.63
CA ILE A 366 -23.22 10.29 4.55
C ILE A 366 -22.32 9.32 3.78
N MET A 367 -22.88 8.47 2.90
CA MET A 367 -22.11 7.52 2.09
C MET A 367 -21.02 8.23 1.26
N ILE A 368 -21.39 9.29 0.54
CA ILE A 368 -20.44 10.03 -0.30
C ILE A 368 -19.43 10.78 0.55
N PHE A 369 -19.84 11.34 1.68
CA PHE A 369 -18.91 11.95 2.62
C PHE A 369 -17.87 10.91 3.11
N MET A 370 -18.27 9.71 3.54
CA MET A 370 -17.36 8.64 3.94
C MET A 370 -16.40 8.19 2.82
N ALA A 371 -16.91 8.10 1.59
CA ALA A 371 -16.11 7.70 0.43
C ALA A 371 -15.09 8.78 0.03
N VAL A 372 -15.50 10.07 0.05
CA VAL A 372 -14.62 11.21 -0.23
C VAL A 372 -13.55 11.33 0.86
N THR A 373 -13.92 11.28 2.14
CA THR A 373 -12.98 11.48 3.25
C THR A 373 -11.92 10.38 3.31
N SER A 374 -12.32 9.10 3.16
CA SER A 374 -11.37 7.99 3.09
C SER A 374 -10.34 8.19 1.98
N ALA A 375 -10.82 8.33 0.74
CA ALA A 375 -9.94 8.43 -0.41
C ALA A 375 -9.08 9.71 -0.36
N ALA A 376 -9.64 10.85 0.07
CA ALA A 376 -8.88 12.09 0.23
C ALA A 376 -7.72 11.94 1.24
N SER A 377 -7.93 11.24 2.37
CA SER A 377 -6.82 11.02 3.31
C SER A 377 -5.70 10.16 2.72
N ALA A 378 -6.03 9.14 1.93
CA ALA A 378 -5.02 8.34 1.22
C ALA A 378 -4.22 9.19 0.20
N GLN A 379 -4.89 10.06 -0.55
CA GLN A 379 -4.23 10.95 -1.50
C GLN A 379 -3.34 11.99 -0.82
N LEU A 380 -3.78 12.56 0.30
CA LEU A 380 -2.98 13.52 1.08
C LEU A 380 -1.71 12.87 1.63
N ILE A 381 -1.80 11.65 2.18
CA ILE A 381 -0.64 10.90 2.67
C ILE A 381 0.30 10.52 1.51
N SER A 382 -0.27 10.08 0.39
CA SER A 382 0.48 9.76 -0.83
C SER A 382 1.34 10.93 -1.28
N VAL A 383 0.72 12.08 -1.56
CA VAL A 383 1.45 13.27 -2.02
C VAL A 383 2.42 13.78 -0.96
N SER A 384 2.02 13.76 0.31
CA SER A 384 2.88 14.17 1.40
C SER A 384 4.16 13.32 1.48
N SER A 385 4.05 12.00 1.36
CA SER A 385 5.21 11.10 1.38
C SER A 385 6.10 11.27 0.14
N ILE A 386 5.52 11.47 -1.05
CA ILE A 386 6.28 11.80 -2.27
C ILE A 386 7.10 13.09 -2.06
N PHE A 387 6.47 14.17 -1.59
CA PHE A 387 7.19 15.41 -1.36
C PHE A 387 8.22 15.29 -0.24
N THR A 388 7.94 14.54 0.80
CA THR A 388 8.84 14.41 1.97
C THR A 388 10.08 13.58 1.64
N TYR A 389 9.89 12.36 1.12
CA TYR A 389 10.97 11.39 0.92
C TYR A 389 11.61 11.50 -0.47
N ASP A 390 10.82 11.64 -1.52
CA ASP A 390 11.30 11.60 -2.91
C ASP A 390 11.78 12.95 -3.44
N ILE A 391 11.26 14.06 -2.90
CA ILE A 391 11.66 15.41 -3.30
C ILE A 391 12.53 16.06 -2.23
N TYR A 392 11.99 16.30 -1.03
CA TYR A 392 12.64 17.11 -0.02
C TYR A 392 13.87 16.41 0.56
N GLN A 393 13.71 15.23 1.18
CA GLN A 393 14.84 14.50 1.72
C GLN A 393 15.83 14.11 0.61
N THR A 394 15.33 13.62 -0.52
CA THR A 394 16.18 13.14 -1.60
C THR A 394 17.00 14.23 -2.31
N TYR A 395 16.41 15.40 -2.61
CA TYR A 395 17.04 16.42 -3.46
C TYR A 395 17.28 17.78 -2.79
N VAL A 396 16.59 18.09 -1.69
CA VAL A 396 16.68 19.41 -1.03
C VAL A 396 17.54 19.34 0.23
N ASN A 397 17.27 18.39 1.13
CA ASN A 397 18.03 18.18 2.36
C ASN A 397 18.14 16.69 2.74
N PRO A 398 19.18 15.99 2.25
CA PRO A 398 19.43 14.57 2.54
C PRO A 398 19.66 14.23 4.01
N GLN A 399 20.03 15.20 4.84
CA GLN A 399 20.32 15.03 6.27
C GLN A 399 19.21 15.61 7.15
N ALA A 400 17.99 15.75 6.62
CA ALA A 400 16.85 16.26 7.39
C ALA A 400 16.48 15.33 8.55
N SER A 401 16.36 15.87 9.76
CA SER A 401 15.86 15.15 10.94
C SER A 401 14.38 14.78 10.79
N GLY A 402 13.89 13.73 11.47
CA GLY A 402 12.49 13.32 11.31
C GLY A 402 11.49 14.37 11.81
N LYS A 403 11.84 15.20 12.80
CA LYS A 403 11.04 16.39 13.17
C LYS A 403 10.83 17.33 11.96
N ARG A 404 11.87 17.54 11.16
CA ARG A 404 11.77 18.36 9.95
C ARG A 404 10.96 17.65 8.86
N LEU A 405 11.14 16.35 8.69
CA LEU A 405 10.36 15.55 7.73
C LEU A 405 8.85 15.58 8.05
N ILE A 406 8.48 15.44 9.32
CA ILE A 406 7.08 15.57 9.76
C ILE A 406 6.53 16.98 9.47
N ALA A 407 7.31 18.04 9.73
CA ALA A 407 6.88 19.41 9.43
C ALA A 407 6.65 19.65 7.93
N ILE A 408 7.51 19.10 7.06
CA ILE A 408 7.35 19.16 5.59
C ILE A 408 6.13 18.35 5.16
N SER A 409 5.91 17.18 5.75
CA SER A 409 4.72 16.37 5.51
C SER A 409 3.44 17.14 5.81
N HIS A 410 3.31 17.73 7.01
CA HIS A 410 2.12 18.51 7.38
C HIS A 410 1.91 19.73 6.48
N THR A 411 2.98 20.44 6.13
CA THR A 411 2.90 21.59 5.23
C THR A 411 2.40 21.17 3.85
N THR A 412 2.88 20.03 3.34
CA THR A 412 2.45 19.48 2.04
C THR A 412 0.97 19.12 2.05
N VAL A 413 0.48 18.46 3.11
CA VAL A 413 -0.94 18.09 3.24
C VAL A 413 -1.85 19.33 3.14
N VAL A 414 -1.52 20.41 3.86
CA VAL A 414 -2.31 21.65 3.83
C VAL A 414 -2.26 22.31 2.46
N MET A 415 -1.05 22.46 1.88
CA MET A 415 -0.88 23.10 0.57
C MET A 415 -1.59 22.33 -0.54
N TYR A 416 -1.44 21.00 -0.56
CA TYR A 416 -2.09 20.15 -1.56
C TYR A 416 -3.61 20.20 -1.44
N GLY A 417 -4.17 20.17 -0.22
CA GLY A 417 -5.61 20.31 0.00
C GLY A 417 -6.16 21.63 -0.56
N LEU A 418 -5.48 22.75 -0.32
CA LEU A 418 -5.87 24.07 -0.83
C LEU A 418 -5.76 24.18 -2.36
N ILE A 419 -4.67 23.66 -2.93
CA ILE A 419 -4.46 23.63 -4.39
C ILE A 419 -5.55 22.80 -5.06
N MET A 420 -5.83 21.60 -4.55
CA MET A 420 -6.81 20.71 -5.16
C MET A 420 -8.25 21.20 -5.00
N ALA A 421 -8.60 21.83 -3.87
CA ALA A 421 -9.88 22.51 -3.73
C ALA A 421 -10.04 23.60 -4.79
N SER A 422 -9.03 24.46 -4.97
CA SER A 422 -9.03 25.53 -5.97
C SER A 422 -9.10 25.00 -7.40
N PHE A 423 -8.31 23.96 -7.70
CA PHE A 423 -8.31 23.29 -9.01
C PHE A 423 -9.68 22.69 -9.33
N SER A 424 -10.32 22.04 -8.36
CA SER A 424 -11.65 21.44 -8.54
C SER A 424 -12.76 22.47 -8.74
N VAL A 425 -12.64 23.66 -8.12
CA VAL A 425 -13.52 24.80 -8.43
C VAL A 425 -13.32 25.27 -9.86
N GLY A 426 -12.07 25.36 -10.33
CA GLY A 426 -11.77 25.67 -11.73
C GLY A 426 -12.41 24.67 -12.70
N LEU A 427 -12.26 23.37 -12.45
CA LEU A 427 -12.86 22.30 -13.25
C LEU A 427 -14.40 22.40 -13.32
N HIS A 428 -15.04 22.73 -12.18
CA HIS A 428 -16.48 22.93 -12.13
C HIS A 428 -16.94 24.06 -13.07
N TYR A 429 -16.29 25.22 -13.04
CA TYR A 429 -16.66 26.35 -13.91
C TYR A 429 -16.30 26.15 -15.38
N ILE A 430 -15.35 25.26 -15.68
CA ILE A 430 -15.00 24.86 -17.06
C ILE A 430 -15.98 23.81 -17.62
N GLY A 431 -16.81 23.20 -16.76
CA GLY A 431 -17.77 22.16 -17.16
C GLY A 431 -17.20 20.75 -17.21
N ILE A 432 -16.06 20.50 -16.55
CA ILE A 432 -15.47 19.17 -16.48
C ILE A 432 -16.09 18.39 -15.32
N SER A 433 -16.84 17.33 -15.65
CA SER A 433 -17.48 16.46 -14.67
C SER A 433 -16.57 15.34 -14.17
N MET A 434 -16.92 14.74 -13.03
CA MET A 434 -16.22 13.57 -12.49
C MET A 434 -16.23 12.41 -13.49
N GLY A 435 -17.35 12.15 -14.17
CA GLY A 435 -17.45 11.09 -15.17
C GLY A 435 -16.53 11.30 -16.38
N TRP A 436 -16.33 12.55 -16.81
CA TRP A 436 -15.38 12.90 -17.87
C TRP A 436 -13.93 12.64 -17.45
N LEU A 437 -13.56 13.10 -16.25
CA LEU A 437 -12.23 12.86 -15.68
C LEU A 437 -11.95 11.36 -15.54
N TYR A 438 -12.97 10.59 -15.13
CA TYR A 438 -12.86 9.15 -14.93
C TYR A 438 -12.43 8.40 -16.19
N VAL A 439 -13.04 8.68 -17.34
CA VAL A 439 -12.67 8.01 -18.60
C VAL A 439 -11.37 8.57 -19.21
N TRP A 440 -11.02 9.81 -18.87
CA TRP A 440 -9.80 10.47 -19.35
C TRP A 440 -8.53 9.99 -18.65
N MET A 441 -8.61 9.50 -17.41
CA MET A 441 -7.42 9.22 -16.60
C MET A 441 -6.40 8.33 -17.31
N GLY A 442 -6.82 7.23 -17.93
CA GLY A 442 -5.85 6.32 -18.53
C GLY A 442 -5.13 6.87 -19.76
N VAL A 443 -5.70 7.86 -20.46
CA VAL A 443 -4.99 8.62 -21.51
C VAL A 443 -3.73 9.29 -20.92
N MET A 444 -3.83 9.81 -19.70
CA MET A 444 -2.78 10.59 -19.07
C MET A 444 -1.73 9.76 -18.33
N ILE A 445 -2.12 8.66 -17.69
CA ILE A 445 -1.24 7.97 -16.73
C ILE A 445 -0.94 6.50 -17.08
N SER A 446 -1.71 5.84 -17.94
CA SER A 446 -1.57 4.38 -18.14
C SER A 446 -0.29 3.97 -18.87
N ALA A 447 0.39 4.90 -19.55
CA ALA A 447 1.68 4.65 -20.20
C ALA A 447 2.82 4.28 -19.22
N ALA A 448 2.70 4.66 -17.94
CA ALA A 448 3.69 4.33 -16.93
C ALA A 448 3.52 2.93 -16.32
N VAL A 449 2.37 2.28 -16.51
CA VAL A 449 1.98 1.04 -15.79
C VAL A 449 2.94 -0.11 -16.08
N ILE A 450 3.16 -0.42 -17.36
CA ILE A 450 4.01 -1.53 -17.77
C ILE A 450 5.46 -1.33 -17.32
N PRO A 451 6.11 -0.18 -17.61
CA PRO A 451 7.48 0.02 -17.17
C PRO A 451 7.61 0.14 -15.63
N ALA A 452 6.62 0.66 -14.91
CA ALA A 452 6.56 0.59 -13.44
C ALA A 452 6.51 -0.86 -12.94
N THR A 453 5.64 -1.67 -13.53
CA THR A 453 5.46 -3.09 -13.16
C THR A 453 6.75 -3.89 -13.38
N LEU A 454 7.40 -3.69 -14.54
CA LEU A 454 8.64 -4.37 -14.89
C LEU A 454 9.83 -3.93 -14.00
N THR A 455 9.75 -2.76 -13.38
CA THR A 455 10.71 -2.29 -12.39
C THR A 455 10.83 -3.27 -11.22
N LEU A 456 9.75 -3.96 -10.85
CA LEU A 456 9.73 -4.95 -9.78
C LEU A 456 9.66 -6.40 -10.26
N LEU A 457 9.54 -6.68 -11.57
CA LEU A 457 9.36 -8.05 -12.05
C LEU A 457 10.47 -8.52 -13.00
N TRP A 458 11.12 -7.61 -13.72
CA TRP A 458 12.05 -7.96 -14.79
C TRP A 458 13.44 -7.39 -14.56
N SER A 459 14.46 -8.24 -14.39
CA SER A 459 15.85 -7.83 -14.10
C SER A 459 16.59 -7.21 -15.28
N ARG A 460 16.04 -7.31 -16.51
CA ARG A 460 16.70 -6.86 -17.73
C ARG A 460 16.27 -5.50 -18.25
N GLN A 461 15.17 -4.93 -17.73
CA GLN A 461 14.74 -3.59 -18.09
C GLN A 461 15.85 -2.58 -17.74
N ASN A 462 16.26 -1.79 -18.72
CA ASN A 462 17.24 -0.72 -18.52
C ASN A 462 16.57 0.62 -18.17
N TRP A 463 17.36 1.57 -17.70
CA TRP A 463 16.86 2.88 -17.27
C TRP A 463 16.24 3.68 -18.42
N ILE A 464 16.73 3.53 -19.66
CA ILE A 464 16.21 4.22 -20.86
C ILE A 464 14.79 3.77 -21.15
N ALA A 465 14.57 2.45 -21.19
CA ALA A 465 13.25 1.87 -21.36
C ALA A 465 12.30 2.28 -20.24
N ALA A 466 12.78 2.32 -19.00
CA ALA A 466 11.98 2.74 -17.85
C ALA A 466 11.58 4.22 -17.88
N ALA A 467 12.46 5.12 -18.33
CA ALA A 467 12.24 6.57 -18.35
C ALA A 467 11.53 7.08 -19.61
N VAL A 468 11.91 6.58 -20.79
CA VAL A 468 11.44 7.12 -22.07
C VAL A 468 10.11 6.50 -22.49
N SER A 469 9.86 5.22 -22.16
CA SER A 469 8.62 4.53 -22.55
C SER A 469 7.35 5.21 -22.04
N PRO A 470 7.24 5.66 -20.77
CA PRO A 470 6.05 6.37 -20.30
C PRO A 470 5.79 7.66 -21.08
N ILE A 471 6.84 8.42 -21.39
CA ILE A 471 6.73 9.71 -22.08
C ILE A 471 6.27 9.50 -23.52
N LEU A 472 6.91 8.57 -24.25
CA LEU A 472 6.49 8.23 -25.62
C LEU A 472 5.06 7.69 -25.65
N GLY A 473 4.71 6.84 -24.69
CA GLY A 473 3.36 6.29 -24.59
C GLY A 473 2.30 7.37 -24.34
N LEU A 474 2.58 8.35 -23.47
CA LEU A 474 1.70 9.49 -23.25
C LEU A 474 1.56 10.35 -24.51
N VAL A 475 2.65 10.65 -25.22
CA VAL A 475 2.59 11.41 -26.48
C VAL A 475 1.73 10.67 -27.51
N CYS A 476 1.94 9.37 -27.69
CA CYS A 476 1.12 8.56 -28.59
C CYS A 476 -0.34 8.52 -28.16
N ALA A 477 -0.63 8.43 -26.86
CA ALA A 477 -1.98 8.43 -26.32
C ALA A 477 -2.72 9.76 -26.59
N LEU A 478 -2.05 10.89 -26.37
CA LEU A 478 -2.61 12.22 -26.65
C LEU A 478 -2.88 12.42 -28.14
N ILE A 479 -1.98 11.95 -29.01
CA ILE A 479 -2.19 11.99 -30.47
C ILE A 479 -3.40 11.10 -30.83
N ALA A 480 -3.45 9.86 -30.36
CA ALA A 480 -4.54 8.94 -30.68
C ALA A 480 -5.90 9.49 -30.20
N TRP A 481 -5.96 10.04 -28.99
CA TRP A 481 -7.16 10.66 -28.42
C TRP A 481 -7.64 11.84 -29.26
N THR A 482 -6.76 12.82 -29.53
CA THR A 482 -7.13 14.05 -30.24
C THR A 482 -7.39 13.82 -31.73
N VAL A 483 -6.62 12.95 -32.39
CA VAL A 483 -6.83 12.63 -33.81
C VAL A 483 -8.13 11.84 -34.01
N THR A 484 -8.44 10.89 -33.13
CA THR A 484 -9.71 10.14 -33.21
C THR A 484 -10.89 11.09 -33.06
N CYS A 485 -10.85 11.99 -32.08
CA CYS A 485 -11.85 13.05 -31.90
C CYS A 485 -11.97 13.94 -33.15
N SER A 486 -10.83 14.44 -33.65
CA SER A 486 -10.78 15.28 -34.84
C SER A 486 -11.37 14.58 -36.08
N ARG A 487 -11.16 13.28 -36.24
CA ARG A 487 -11.68 12.51 -37.37
C ARG A 487 -13.17 12.19 -37.27
N GLU A 488 -13.67 11.98 -36.06
CA GLU A 488 -15.07 11.65 -35.82
C GLU A 488 -15.98 12.89 -35.86
N PHE A 489 -15.44 14.06 -35.49
CA PHE A 489 -16.21 15.30 -35.35
C PHE A 489 -15.68 16.45 -36.23
N ASP A 490 -15.25 16.14 -37.46
CA ASP A 490 -14.86 17.13 -38.49
C ASP A 490 -13.89 18.23 -38.02
N GLY A 491 -12.94 17.88 -37.16
CA GLY A 491 -11.92 18.79 -36.63
C GLY A 491 -12.31 19.53 -35.35
N VAL A 492 -13.51 19.33 -34.80
CA VAL A 492 -13.99 20.05 -33.62
C VAL A 492 -13.59 19.36 -32.31
N LEU A 493 -12.66 19.96 -31.56
CA LEU A 493 -12.18 19.47 -30.26
C LEU A 493 -12.89 20.18 -29.10
N SER A 494 -14.16 19.85 -28.86
CA SER A 494 -14.90 20.31 -27.68
C SER A 494 -14.74 19.36 -26.48
N VAL A 495 -15.12 19.80 -25.28
CA VAL A 495 -15.14 18.96 -24.06
C VAL A 495 -16.00 17.70 -24.27
N ASP A 496 -17.18 17.87 -24.86
CA ASP A 496 -18.13 16.78 -25.12
C ASP A 496 -17.56 15.77 -26.12
N ASN A 497 -16.99 16.26 -27.24
CA ASN A 497 -16.43 15.41 -28.28
C ASN A 497 -15.23 14.62 -27.76
N LEU A 498 -14.33 15.29 -27.03
CA LEU A 498 -13.17 14.65 -26.40
C LEU A 498 -13.58 13.63 -25.34
N GLY A 499 -14.71 13.86 -24.67
CA GLY A 499 -15.32 13.01 -23.64
C GLY A 499 -16.07 11.79 -24.17
N SER A 500 -16.26 11.67 -25.49
CA SER A 500 -16.96 10.54 -26.09
C SER A 500 -16.14 9.25 -26.02
N ASN A 501 -16.83 8.10 -26.09
CA ASN A 501 -16.23 6.80 -25.84
C ASN A 501 -15.11 6.44 -26.83
N ASN A 502 -15.24 6.78 -28.12
CA ASN A 502 -14.29 6.39 -29.16
C ASN A 502 -12.91 7.08 -29.02
N PRO A 503 -12.82 8.42 -28.89
CA PRO A 503 -11.56 9.10 -28.55
C PRO A 503 -10.97 8.56 -27.26
N MET A 504 -11.76 8.44 -26.19
CA MET A 504 -11.29 7.96 -24.90
C MET A 504 -10.72 6.55 -25.00
N LEU A 505 -11.40 5.64 -25.73
CA LEU A 505 -10.93 4.29 -26.00
C LEU A 505 -9.58 4.30 -26.71
N ALA A 506 -9.45 5.07 -27.80
CA ALA A 506 -8.21 5.15 -28.57
C ALA A 506 -7.04 5.63 -27.72
N GLY A 507 -7.21 6.73 -26.99
CA GLY A 507 -6.18 7.28 -26.11
C GLY A 507 -5.77 6.31 -25.01
N ASN A 508 -6.74 5.72 -24.30
CA ASN A 508 -6.49 4.77 -23.23
C ASN A 508 -5.73 3.54 -23.76
N VAL A 509 -6.24 2.87 -24.79
CA VAL A 509 -5.62 1.64 -25.34
C VAL A 509 -4.19 1.91 -25.80
N VAL A 510 -3.95 3.03 -26.50
CA VAL A 510 -2.59 3.41 -26.93
C VAL A 510 -1.68 3.71 -25.74
N ALA A 511 -2.18 4.36 -24.69
CA ALA A 511 -1.42 4.61 -23.47
C ALA A 511 -0.91 3.31 -22.85
N LEU A 512 -1.79 2.32 -22.61
CA LEU A 512 -1.38 1.08 -21.95
C LEU A 512 -0.55 0.15 -22.84
N LEU A 513 -0.87 0.05 -24.14
CA LEU A 513 -0.25 -0.95 -25.00
C LEU A 513 1.03 -0.49 -25.70
N SER A 514 1.22 0.81 -25.95
CA SER A 514 2.44 1.28 -26.61
C SER A 514 3.74 0.95 -25.85
N PRO A 515 3.79 0.94 -24.50
CA PRO A 515 4.96 0.44 -23.76
C PRO A 515 5.29 -1.03 -23.99
N VAL A 516 4.34 -1.88 -24.42
CA VAL A 516 4.62 -3.28 -24.81
C VAL A 516 5.63 -3.33 -25.95
N ILE A 517 5.64 -2.31 -26.81
CA ILE A 517 6.57 -2.18 -27.94
C ILE A 517 7.81 -1.39 -27.50
N PHE A 518 7.63 -0.22 -26.87
CA PHE A 518 8.74 0.65 -26.51
C PHE A 518 9.69 0.02 -25.50
N VAL A 519 9.19 -0.71 -24.49
CA VAL A 519 10.07 -1.29 -23.47
C VAL A 519 11.04 -2.33 -24.06
N PRO A 520 10.61 -3.35 -24.84
CA PRO A 520 11.55 -4.25 -25.49
C PRO A 520 12.50 -3.56 -26.48
N VAL A 521 11.99 -2.64 -27.31
CA VAL A 521 12.81 -1.93 -28.31
C VAL A 521 13.92 -1.13 -27.63
N LEU A 522 13.58 -0.36 -26.59
CA LEU A 522 14.56 0.45 -25.84
C LEU A 522 15.48 -0.42 -24.98
N THR A 523 14.98 -1.53 -24.43
CA THR A 523 15.79 -2.43 -23.60
C THR A 523 16.85 -3.14 -24.46
N PHE A 524 16.46 -3.73 -25.58
CA PHE A 524 17.39 -4.46 -26.43
C PHE A 524 18.19 -3.56 -27.36
N GLY A 525 17.65 -2.41 -27.76
CA GLY A 525 18.35 -1.43 -28.59
C GLY A 525 19.47 -0.68 -27.87
N PHE A 526 19.34 -0.44 -26.56
CA PHE A 526 20.35 0.28 -25.76
C PHE A 526 21.09 -0.59 -24.74
N GLY A 527 20.88 -1.91 -24.78
CA GLY A 527 21.53 -2.87 -23.90
C GLY A 527 20.67 -3.26 -22.69
N ALA A 528 20.53 -4.56 -22.48
CA ALA A 528 19.71 -5.12 -21.41
C ALA A 528 20.50 -5.21 -20.10
N ASP A 529 19.89 -4.76 -19.00
CA ASP A 529 20.51 -4.80 -17.67
C ASP A 529 20.59 -6.24 -17.12
N LYS A 530 21.39 -6.42 -16.06
CA LYS A 530 21.43 -7.63 -15.22
C LYS A 530 21.28 -7.22 -13.76
N TYR A 531 20.11 -6.69 -13.43
CA TYR A 531 19.86 -6.12 -12.11
C TYR A 531 19.68 -7.21 -11.03
N ASP A 532 20.43 -7.07 -9.94
CA ASP A 532 20.53 -8.04 -8.83
C ASP A 532 19.67 -7.70 -7.60
N TRP A 533 18.97 -6.57 -7.64
CA TRP A 533 18.09 -6.08 -6.57
C TRP A 533 18.80 -5.57 -5.31
N ALA A 534 20.14 -5.51 -5.30
CA ALA A 534 20.91 -5.15 -4.12
C ALA A 534 20.67 -3.70 -3.67
N SER A 535 20.63 -2.74 -4.60
CA SER A 535 20.43 -1.33 -4.24
C SER A 535 19.04 -1.05 -3.66
N MET A 536 17.99 -1.76 -4.10
CA MET A 536 16.66 -1.69 -3.49
C MET A 536 16.64 -2.23 -2.06
N ALA A 537 17.35 -3.35 -1.80
CA ALA A 537 17.46 -3.90 -0.46
C ALA A 537 18.25 -2.98 0.49
N SER A 538 19.11 -2.13 -0.07
CA SER A 538 19.94 -1.18 0.68
C SER A 538 19.24 0.14 1.07
N ILE A 539 17.97 0.33 0.68
CA ILE A 539 17.18 1.50 1.11
C ILE A 539 17.15 1.53 2.65
N LYS A 540 17.51 2.68 3.22
CA LYS A 540 17.62 2.87 4.67
C LYS A 540 16.26 3.25 5.25
N GLN A 541 15.95 2.72 6.44
CA GLN A 541 14.83 3.23 7.23
C GLN A 541 15.14 4.66 7.70
N ALA A 542 14.10 5.49 7.79
CA ALA A 542 14.22 6.84 8.28
C ALA A 542 14.23 6.83 9.82
N ASP A 543 15.35 6.41 10.42
CA ASP A 543 15.49 6.46 11.87
C ASP A 543 15.96 7.85 12.32
N ASP A 544 15.29 8.37 13.35
CA ASP A 544 15.61 9.59 14.10
C ASP A 544 16.92 9.43 14.89
N ALA A 545 18.04 9.20 14.20
CA ALA A 545 19.37 9.01 14.79
C ALA A 545 19.96 10.29 15.42
N THR A 546 19.19 11.37 15.54
CA THR A 546 19.71 12.68 15.98
C THR A 546 19.04 13.24 17.24
N ASP A 547 18.15 12.51 17.92
CA ASP A 547 17.57 12.98 19.19
C ASP A 547 18.38 12.53 20.43
N SER A 548 19.59 11.97 20.25
CA SER A 548 20.62 11.91 21.30
C SER A 548 21.58 13.09 21.15
N ASN A 549 21.47 14.06 22.06
CA ASN A 549 22.53 15.05 22.27
C ASN A 549 23.83 14.33 22.67
N GLY A 550 24.89 14.49 21.88
CA GLY A 550 26.26 14.11 22.25
C GLY A 550 26.92 13.15 21.26
N ASP A 551 27.99 13.66 20.64
CA ASP A 551 29.09 12.94 19.98
C ASP A 551 28.84 12.30 18.60
N SER A 552 29.16 13.12 17.59
CA SER A 552 29.57 12.66 16.27
C SER A 552 30.86 11.87 16.37
N GLU A 553 30.82 10.57 16.06
CA GLU A 553 31.83 9.83 15.26
C GLU A 553 31.55 8.31 15.12
N THR A 554 30.47 7.76 15.70
CA THR A 554 30.18 6.31 15.64
C THR A 554 28.96 5.90 14.81
N ALA A 555 28.50 6.74 13.87
CA ALA A 555 27.42 6.39 12.95
C ALA A 555 27.88 5.45 11.81
N VAL A 556 28.40 4.27 12.16
CA VAL A 556 28.67 3.19 11.19
C VAL A 556 27.67 2.06 11.43
N ALA A 557 26.78 1.92 10.45
CA ALA A 557 26.02 0.71 10.09
C ALA A 557 25.11 0.08 11.16
N THR A 558 23.97 0.71 11.46
CA THR A 558 22.81 0.01 12.00
C THR A 558 21.95 -0.61 10.88
N SER A 559 21.86 -1.94 10.94
CA SER A 559 20.85 -2.87 10.40
C SER A 559 20.41 -2.76 8.93
N PHE A 560 21.00 -3.61 8.09
CA PHE A 560 20.28 -4.24 7.00
C PHE A 560 19.16 -5.10 7.59
N ALA A 561 17.94 -4.57 7.66
CA ALA A 561 16.77 -5.39 7.95
C ALA A 561 16.45 -6.28 6.74
N VAL A 562 17.24 -7.34 6.57
CA VAL A 562 16.78 -8.51 5.81
C VAL A 562 15.62 -9.06 6.62
N ALA A 563 14.42 -9.14 6.01
CA ALA A 563 13.30 -9.79 6.65
C ALA A 563 13.78 -11.17 7.14
N PRO A 564 13.43 -11.60 8.38
CA PRO A 564 13.87 -12.88 8.92
C PRO A 564 13.74 -13.97 7.86
N GLU A 565 14.70 -14.90 7.79
CA GLU A 565 14.76 -15.91 6.71
C GLU A 565 13.43 -16.68 6.56
N GLU A 566 12.72 -16.86 7.67
CA GLU A 566 11.37 -17.42 7.75
C GLU A 566 10.29 -16.55 7.05
N ASP A 567 10.34 -15.23 7.21
CA ASP A 567 9.44 -14.29 6.53
C ASP A 567 9.72 -14.23 5.04
N MET A 568 10.99 -14.33 4.62
CA MET A 568 11.36 -14.43 3.20
C MET A 568 10.83 -15.72 2.56
N ALA A 569 10.91 -16.85 3.25
CA ALA A 569 10.32 -18.11 2.79
C ALA A 569 8.79 -18.01 2.64
N LYS A 570 8.11 -17.40 3.63
CA LYS A 570 6.66 -17.12 3.56
C LYS A 570 6.31 -16.18 2.41
N LEU A 571 7.08 -15.12 2.19
CA LEU A 571 6.90 -14.17 1.07
C LEU A 571 7.10 -14.86 -0.30
N ASN A 572 8.05 -15.78 -0.41
CA ASN A 572 8.25 -16.55 -1.64
C ASN A 572 7.06 -17.46 -1.97
N LYS A 573 6.53 -18.16 -0.96
CA LYS A 573 5.30 -18.95 -1.11
C LYS A 573 4.10 -18.06 -1.45
N ALA A 574 3.97 -16.92 -0.76
CA ALA A 574 2.92 -15.93 -1.01
C ALA A 574 2.98 -15.38 -2.44
N SER A 575 4.17 -15.05 -2.96
CA SER A 575 4.35 -14.58 -4.35
C SER A 575 3.85 -15.60 -5.38
N LYS A 576 4.11 -16.90 -5.19
CA LYS A 576 3.61 -17.95 -6.08
C LYS A 576 2.08 -18.04 -6.05
N ILE A 577 1.49 -18.03 -4.85
CA ILE A 577 0.03 -18.07 -4.67
C ILE A 577 -0.63 -16.85 -5.31
N ALA A 578 -0.07 -15.65 -5.06
CA ALA A 578 -0.56 -14.40 -5.62
C ALA A 578 -0.63 -14.45 -7.15
N LYS A 579 0.46 -14.88 -7.81
CA LYS A 579 0.53 -14.99 -9.27
C LYS A 579 -0.51 -15.97 -9.82
N THR A 580 -0.59 -17.18 -9.27
CA THR A 580 -1.57 -18.19 -9.73
C THR A 580 -3.00 -17.70 -9.55
N MET A 581 -3.33 -17.19 -8.37
CA MET A 581 -4.68 -16.71 -8.08
C MET A 581 -5.04 -15.51 -8.97
N THR A 582 -4.08 -14.62 -9.25
CA THR A 582 -4.30 -13.49 -10.16
C THR A 582 -4.71 -13.94 -11.56
N VAL A 583 -4.00 -14.92 -12.12
CA VAL A 583 -4.35 -15.50 -13.43
C VAL A 583 -5.74 -16.14 -13.38
N CYS A 584 -6.01 -16.96 -12.37
CA CYS A 584 -7.31 -17.63 -12.21
C CYS A 584 -8.46 -16.63 -12.12
N MET A 585 -8.32 -15.58 -11.29
CA MET A 585 -9.36 -14.56 -11.09
C MET A 585 -9.55 -13.68 -12.33
N THR A 586 -8.47 -13.34 -13.03
CA THR A 586 -8.55 -12.60 -14.30
C THR A 586 -9.34 -13.38 -15.34
N VAL A 587 -9.04 -14.67 -15.50
CA VAL A 587 -9.77 -15.56 -16.43
C VAL A 587 -11.22 -15.73 -15.99
N ALA A 588 -11.48 -15.91 -14.70
CA ALA A 588 -12.84 -16.08 -14.17
C ALA A 588 -13.72 -14.82 -14.38
N LEU A 589 -13.23 -13.66 -13.93
CA LEU A 589 -14.01 -12.42 -13.89
C LEU A 589 -14.10 -11.70 -15.24
N LEU A 590 -13.08 -11.79 -16.10
CA LEU A 590 -13.07 -11.08 -17.38
C LEU A 590 -13.46 -11.94 -18.58
N ILE A 591 -13.29 -13.27 -18.49
CA ILE A 591 -13.52 -14.18 -19.62
C ILE A 591 -14.68 -15.12 -19.32
N LEU A 592 -14.51 -16.04 -18.36
CA LEU A 592 -15.44 -17.17 -18.19
C LEU A 592 -16.84 -16.74 -17.76
N TRP A 593 -16.97 -15.71 -16.92
CA TRP A 593 -18.28 -15.25 -16.48
C TRP A 593 -18.97 -14.37 -17.53
N PRO A 594 -18.41 -13.21 -17.95
CA PRO A 594 -19.18 -12.29 -18.78
C PRO A 594 -19.18 -12.62 -20.28
N MET A 595 -18.12 -13.23 -20.83
CA MET A 595 -18.00 -13.38 -22.29
C MET A 595 -19.01 -14.37 -22.89
N PRO A 596 -19.35 -15.51 -22.25
CA PRO A 596 -20.44 -16.36 -22.74
C PRO A 596 -21.80 -15.64 -22.76
N MET A 597 -22.07 -14.81 -21.74
CA MET A 597 -23.30 -14.02 -21.66
C MET A 597 -23.33 -12.92 -22.72
N TYR A 598 -22.19 -12.27 -22.98
CA TYR A 598 -22.03 -11.28 -24.04
C TYR A 598 -22.21 -11.92 -25.44
N GLY A 599 -21.49 -13.02 -25.71
CA GLY A 599 -21.47 -13.68 -27.01
C GLY A 599 -22.81 -14.28 -27.41
N SER A 600 -23.51 -14.91 -26.47
CA SER A 600 -24.86 -15.47 -26.68
C SER A 600 -25.94 -14.42 -26.91
N GLY A 601 -25.71 -13.17 -26.50
CA GLY A 601 -26.74 -12.12 -26.53
C GLY A 601 -27.88 -12.38 -25.55
N TYR A 602 -27.64 -13.14 -24.48
CA TYR A 602 -28.67 -13.52 -23.52
C TYR A 602 -29.29 -12.28 -22.84
N VAL A 603 -30.62 -12.16 -22.96
CA VAL A 603 -31.44 -11.23 -22.19
C VAL A 603 -31.96 -11.97 -20.96
N PHE A 604 -31.74 -11.41 -19.77
CA PHE A 604 -32.00 -12.11 -18.52
C PHE A 604 -33.48 -12.42 -18.39
N SER A 605 -33.79 -13.66 -18.01
CA SER A 605 -35.12 -14.01 -17.55
C SER A 605 -35.37 -13.42 -16.16
N LYS A 606 -36.64 -13.25 -15.78
CA LYS A 606 -37.00 -12.80 -14.42
C LYS A 606 -36.36 -13.67 -13.32
N PRO A 607 -36.42 -15.02 -13.37
CA PRO A 607 -35.71 -15.85 -12.38
C PRO A 607 -34.19 -15.64 -12.38
N PHE A 608 -33.57 -15.45 -13.54
CA PHE A 608 -32.13 -15.21 -13.63
C PHE A 608 -31.74 -13.87 -13.00
N PHE A 609 -32.51 -12.81 -13.26
CA PHE A 609 -32.29 -11.50 -12.63
C PHE A 609 -32.49 -11.56 -11.10
N THR A 610 -33.51 -12.29 -10.62
CA THR A 610 -33.68 -12.55 -9.19
C THR A 610 -32.44 -13.24 -8.59
N GLY A 611 -31.89 -14.25 -9.29
CA GLY A 611 -30.65 -14.92 -8.88
C GLY A 611 -29.45 -13.98 -8.88
N TRP A 612 -29.30 -13.13 -9.90
CA TRP A 612 -28.23 -12.15 -10.04
C TRP A 612 -28.15 -11.22 -8.83
N VAL A 613 -29.29 -10.61 -8.47
CA VAL A 613 -29.39 -9.72 -7.31
C VAL A 613 -29.18 -10.46 -6.00
N THR A 614 -29.77 -11.67 -5.86
CA THR A 614 -29.62 -12.49 -4.65
C THR A 614 -28.17 -12.85 -4.38
N VAL A 615 -27.40 -13.26 -5.41
CA VAL A 615 -25.96 -13.52 -5.30
C VAL A 615 -25.21 -12.27 -4.87
N GLY A 616 -25.55 -11.11 -5.44
CA GLY A 616 -24.98 -9.81 -5.02
C GLY A 616 -25.18 -9.53 -3.54
N ILE A 617 -26.41 -9.71 -3.02
CA ILE A 617 -26.74 -9.48 -1.61
C ILE A 617 -25.96 -10.44 -0.70
N ILE A 618 -25.92 -11.74 -1.03
CA ILE A 618 -25.16 -12.75 -0.26
C ILE A 618 -23.67 -12.38 -0.22
N TRP A 619 -23.11 -11.96 -1.35
CA TRP A 619 -21.71 -11.56 -1.43
C TRP A 619 -21.43 -10.31 -0.60
N LEU A 620 -22.34 -9.32 -0.59
CA LEU A 620 -22.18 -8.14 0.25
C LEU A 620 -22.25 -8.48 1.74
N PHE A 621 -23.11 -9.40 2.17
CA PHE A 621 -23.08 -9.91 3.55
C PHE A 621 -21.76 -10.61 3.88
N GLY A 622 -21.24 -11.44 2.97
CA GLY A 622 -19.92 -12.06 3.12
C GLY A 622 -18.81 -11.01 3.25
N SER A 623 -18.90 -9.93 2.47
CA SER A 623 -17.98 -8.79 2.54
C SER A 623 -18.06 -8.07 3.89
N SER A 624 -19.27 -7.81 4.39
CA SER A 624 -19.50 -7.22 5.71
C SER A 624 -18.93 -8.07 6.85
N ILE A 625 -18.99 -9.40 6.76
CA ILE A 625 -18.34 -10.29 7.72
C ILE A 625 -16.81 -10.20 7.57
N ALA A 626 -16.29 -10.26 6.34
CA ALA A 626 -14.86 -10.35 6.06
C ALA A 626 -14.07 -9.06 6.33
N VAL A 627 -14.67 -7.88 6.11
CA VAL A 627 -13.98 -6.59 6.32
C VAL A 627 -14.62 -5.70 7.38
N GLY A 628 -15.78 -6.08 7.91
CA GLY A 628 -16.43 -5.46 9.06
C GLY A 628 -16.19 -6.25 10.36
N LEU A 629 -16.56 -7.53 10.41
CA LEU A 629 -16.49 -8.28 11.67
C LEU A 629 -15.11 -8.89 11.94
N PHE A 630 -14.45 -9.42 10.92
CA PHE A 630 -13.16 -10.09 11.05
C PHE A 630 -12.04 -9.19 11.63
N PRO A 631 -11.88 -7.90 11.23
CA PRO A 631 -10.88 -7.02 11.84
C PRO A 631 -11.10 -6.80 13.34
N LEU A 632 -12.35 -6.69 13.79
CA LEU A 632 -12.68 -6.58 15.22
C LEU A 632 -12.29 -7.86 15.97
N TRP A 633 -12.57 -9.01 15.39
CA TRP A 633 -12.20 -10.29 15.98
C TRP A 633 -10.68 -10.48 16.04
N GLU A 634 -9.95 -10.13 14.99
CA GLU A 634 -8.47 -10.18 14.95
C GLU A 634 -7.82 -9.19 15.92
N GLY A 635 -8.43 -8.01 16.11
CA GLY A 635 -7.97 -6.95 17.00
C GLY A 635 -8.42 -7.05 18.47
N ARG A 636 -9.28 -8.03 18.82
CA ARG A 636 -9.98 -8.10 20.12
C ARG A 636 -9.08 -7.98 21.35
N GLN A 637 -7.90 -8.58 21.34
CA GLN A 637 -6.97 -8.53 22.49
C GLN A 637 -6.40 -7.13 22.68
N SER A 638 -6.07 -6.43 21.59
CA SER A 638 -5.62 -5.04 21.64
C SER A 638 -6.74 -4.11 22.10
N ILE A 639 -7.96 -4.32 21.63
CA ILE A 639 -9.15 -3.58 22.08
C ILE A 639 -9.34 -3.75 23.59
N VAL A 640 -9.38 -5.00 24.10
CA VAL A 640 -9.53 -5.28 25.53
C VAL A 640 -8.42 -4.62 26.36
N ARG A 641 -7.16 -4.68 25.88
CA ARG A 641 -6.02 -4.05 26.56
C ARG A 641 -6.19 -2.55 26.68
N VAL A 642 -6.50 -1.87 25.56
CA VAL A 642 -6.70 -0.42 25.53
C VAL A 642 -7.90 -0.02 26.41
N THR A 643 -9.00 -0.76 26.33
CA THR A 643 -10.20 -0.51 27.16
C THR A 643 -9.90 -0.68 28.65
N LYS A 644 -9.23 -1.75 29.07
CA LYS A 644 -8.81 -1.93 30.47
C LYS A 644 -7.89 -0.79 30.94
N GLY A 645 -6.95 -0.35 30.09
CA GLY A 645 -6.09 0.79 30.37
C GLY A 645 -6.86 2.09 30.57
N MET A 646 -7.87 2.35 29.72
CA MET A 646 -8.74 3.54 29.84
C MET A 646 -9.58 3.54 31.12
N PHE A 647 -10.07 2.38 31.55
CA PHE A 647 -10.89 2.25 32.77
C PHE A 647 -10.08 2.04 34.06
N GLY A 648 -8.74 2.09 33.99
CA GLY A 648 -7.89 1.87 35.16
C GLY A 648 -7.95 0.43 35.73
N MET A 649 -8.46 -0.52 34.93
CA MET A 649 -8.62 -1.93 35.29
C MET A 649 -7.45 -2.80 34.81
N GLY A 650 -6.36 -2.18 34.32
CA GLY A 650 -5.12 -2.88 33.99
C GLY A 650 -4.43 -3.34 35.27
N GLY A 651 -4.29 -4.65 35.45
CA GLY A 651 -3.54 -5.19 36.59
C GLY A 651 -2.05 -4.90 36.45
N LYS A 652 -1.30 -4.83 37.56
CA LYS A 652 0.18 -4.77 37.54
C LYS A 652 0.80 -5.85 36.63
N HIS A 653 0.13 -7.00 36.50
CA HIS A 653 0.51 -8.11 35.64
C HIS A 653 0.43 -7.78 34.14
N ASP A 654 -0.51 -6.94 33.69
CA ASP A 654 -0.60 -6.49 32.28
C ASP A 654 0.55 -5.51 31.97
N THR A 655 0.95 -4.69 32.95
CA THR A 655 2.08 -3.75 32.83
C THR A 655 3.43 -4.47 32.84
N GLU A 656 3.57 -5.55 33.62
CA GLU A 656 4.76 -6.41 33.66
C GLU A 656 4.87 -7.32 32.43
N GLU A 657 3.76 -7.82 31.88
CA GLU A 657 3.75 -8.53 30.58
C GLU A 657 4.12 -7.60 29.43
N ILE A 658 3.79 -6.31 29.50
CA ILE A 658 4.16 -5.28 28.50
C ILE A 658 5.60 -4.81 28.67
N GLN A 659 6.12 -4.70 29.90
CA GLN A 659 7.56 -4.55 30.11
C GLN A 659 8.29 -5.79 29.61
N GLY A 660 7.77 -7.00 29.82
CA GLY A 660 8.34 -8.24 29.26
C GLY A 660 8.26 -8.33 27.73
N GLN A 661 7.13 -7.98 27.11
CA GLN A 661 6.91 -8.07 25.66
C GLN A 661 7.54 -6.91 24.87
N SER A 662 7.66 -5.71 25.45
CA SER A 662 8.47 -4.62 24.85
C SER A 662 9.96 -4.73 25.17
N ARG A 663 10.36 -5.56 26.15
CA ARG A 663 11.76 -5.92 26.43
C ARG A 663 12.29 -7.10 25.62
N PHE A 664 11.49 -7.79 24.81
CA PHE A 664 12.05 -8.69 23.79
C PHE A 664 12.58 -7.90 22.58
N GLN A 665 13.20 -6.75 22.81
CA GLN A 665 14.24 -6.27 21.91
C GLN A 665 15.51 -6.99 22.35
N MET A 666 15.82 -8.10 21.67
CA MET A 666 17.08 -8.81 21.85
C MET A 666 18.22 -7.79 21.78
N PHE A 667 18.88 -7.52 22.91
CA PHE A 667 19.98 -6.56 22.93
C PHE A 667 21.19 -7.25 22.31
N ILE A 668 21.55 -6.81 21.10
CA ILE A 668 22.68 -7.35 20.34
C ILE A 668 23.84 -6.36 20.43
N ILE A 669 24.91 -6.75 21.11
CA ILE A 669 26.17 -5.99 21.10
C ILE A 669 26.99 -6.49 19.91
N ASN A 670 27.17 -5.63 18.92
CA ASN A 670 28.09 -5.85 17.81
C ASN A 670 29.39 -5.10 18.07
N LEU A 671 30.51 -5.84 18.09
CA LEU A 671 31.81 -5.26 18.38
C LEU A 671 32.87 -5.95 17.52
N ALA A 672 33.76 -5.18 16.90
CA ALA A 672 34.93 -5.72 16.21
C ALA A 672 36.20 -5.02 16.70
N PHE A 673 37.25 -5.80 16.93
CA PHE A 673 38.57 -5.28 17.23
C PHE A 673 39.60 -5.89 16.28
N THR A 674 40.43 -5.04 15.69
CA THR A 674 41.47 -5.43 14.73
C THR A 674 42.83 -5.02 15.27
N ALA A 675 43.80 -5.95 15.24
CA ALA A 675 45.18 -5.67 15.61
C ALA A 675 46.15 -6.19 14.55
N PRO A 676 47.29 -5.50 14.31
CA PRO A 676 48.37 -6.04 13.50
C PRO A 676 48.97 -7.27 14.14
N ILE A 677 49.18 -8.33 13.35
CA ILE A 677 49.78 -9.59 13.82
C ILE A 677 51.31 -9.42 14.00
N ASN A 678 51.95 -8.63 13.14
CA ASN A 678 53.40 -8.40 13.16
C ASN A 678 53.72 -6.90 13.27
N PRO A 679 53.45 -6.26 14.42
CA PRO A 679 53.86 -4.87 14.63
C PRO A 679 55.40 -4.74 14.65
N SER A 680 55.90 -3.58 14.22
CA SER A 680 57.33 -3.29 14.11
C SER A 680 58.09 -3.55 15.42
N GLY A 681 59.16 -4.35 15.35
CA GLY A 681 60.03 -4.65 16.49
C GLY A 681 59.68 -5.89 17.32
N ILE A 682 58.65 -6.66 16.93
CA ILE A 682 58.27 -7.92 17.62
C ILE A 682 58.78 -9.16 16.85
N SER A 683 59.37 -10.12 17.56
CA SER A 683 59.89 -11.40 17.03
C SER A 683 59.37 -12.59 17.86
N PRO A 684 59.12 -13.77 17.26
CA PRO A 684 59.20 -14.09 15.83
C PRO A 684 58.11 -13.44 14.99
N VAL A 685 58.40 -13.18 13.71
CA VAL A 685 57.43 -12.76 12.70
C VAL A 685 56.57 -13.96 12.30
N LEU A 686 55.26 -13.83 12.41
CA LEU A 686 54.30 -14.91 12.12
C LEU A 686 53.90 -14.89 10.64
N THR A 687 53.94 -16.05 10.01
CA THR A 687 53.39 -16.27 8.65
C THR A 687 51.89 -16.55 8.70
N GLU A 688 51.17 -16.31 7.60
CA GLU A 688 49.72 -16.59 7.51
C GLU A 688 49.40 -18.06 7.83
N ALA A 689 50.24 -19.00 7.36
CA ALA A 689 50.09 -20.43 7.66
C ALA A 689 50.24 -20.75 9.16
N GLN A 690 51.19 -20.10 9.86
CA GLN A 690 51.36 -20.27 11.30
C GLN A 690 50.19 -19.68 12.09
N VAL A 691 49.68 -18.52 11.65
CA VAL A 691 48.47 -17.91 12.24
C VAL A 691 47.27 -18.82 12.06
N TRP A 692 47.09 -19.39 10.87
CA TRP A 692 45.99 -20.31 10.58
C TRP A 692 46.05 -21.57 11.45
N LYS A 693 47.21 -22.23 11.52
CA LYS A 693 47.41 -23.37 12.44
C LYS A 693 47.14 -22.98 13.90
N GLY A 694 47.54 -21.78 14.29
CA GLY A 694 47.25 -21.21 15.60
C GLY A 694 45.76 -21.07 15.89
N LEU A 695 44.96 -20.61 14.91
CA LEU A 695 43.51 -20.55 15.02
C LEU A 695 42.89 -21.96 15.09
N GLN A 696 43.34 -22.90 14.27
CA GLN A 696 42.89 -24.30 14.33
C GLN A 696 43.20 -24.96 15.68
N ARG A 697 44.35 -24.61 16.28
CA ARG A 697 44.73 -25.04 17.64
C ARG A 697 43.81 -24.42 18.68
N LYS A 698 43.52 -23.12 18.59
CA LYS A 698 42.57 -22.42 19.47
C LYS A 698 41.16 -23.02 19.41
N VAL A 699 40.75 -23.47 18.24
CA VAL A 699 39.47 -24.16 18.05
C VAL A 699 39.41 -25.47 18.83
N ARG A 700 40.49 -26.25 18.83
CA ARG A 700 40.54 -27.56 19.47
C ARG A 700 40.96 -27.50 20.94
N LYS A 701 41.71 -26.47 21.35
CA LYS A 701 42.26 -26.27 22.70
C LYS A 701 42.09 -24.84 23.19
N ALA A 702 40.84 -24.41 23.34
CA ALA A 702 40.50 -23.03 23.70
C ALA A 702 41.10 -22.54 25.04
N HIS A 703 41.32 -23.46 26.00
CA HIS A 703 41.91 -23.18 27.31
C HIS A 703 43.36 -22.66 27.22
N GLU A 704 44.10 -22.95 26.14
CA GLU A 704 45.45 -22.41 25.91
C GLU A 704 45.43 -20.92 25.52
N PHE A 705 44.29 -20.40 25.04
CA PHE A 705 44.17 -19.07 24.44
C PHE A 705 43.28 -18.11 25.22
N VAL A 706 42.36 -18.62 26.02
CA VAL A 706 41.36 -17.81 26.73
C VAL A 706 41.36 -18.24 28.20
N ALA A 707 42.02 -17.44 29.05
CA ALA A 707 42.26 -17.79 30.45
C ALA A 707 41.01 -18.19 31.27
N PRO A 708 39.82 -17.62 31.06
CA PRO A 708 38.60 -18.07 31.73
C PRO A 708 38.09 -19.47 31.33
N ILE A 709 38.66 -20.12 30.32
CA ILE A 709 38.25 -21.47 29.88
C ILE A 709 39.07 -22.51 30.64
N LEU A 710 38.39 -23.33 31.43
CA LEU A 710 39.00 -24.42 32.20
C LEU A 710 39.19 -25.69 31.36
N LYS A 711 38.25 -25.98 30.45
CA LYS A 711 38.23 -27.21 29.66
C LYS A 711 37.65 -26.98 28.27
N CYS A 712 38.18 -27.70 27.28
CA CYS A 712 37.67 -27.71 25.90
C CYS A 712 37.69 -29.15 25.38
N GLU A 713 36.53 -29.68 24.99
CA GLU A 713 36.36 -31.03 24.46
C GLU A 713 35.69 -30.98 23.08
N VAL A 714 36.28 -31.64 22.09
CA VAL A 714 35.68 -31.76 20.75
C VAL A 714 34.74 -32.97 20.76
N ILE A 715 33.46 -32.74 20.45
CA ILE A 715 32.40 -33.77 20.45
C ILE A 715 32.32 -34.46 19.09
N SER A 716 32.40 -33.70 18.00
CA SER A 716 32.31 -34.22 16.64
C SER A 716 33.02 -33.31 15.65
N GLU A 717 33.52 -33.89 14.57
CA GLU A 717 34.21 -33.21 13.49
C GLU A 717 33.76 -33.79 12.14
N GLU A 718 33.48 -32.91 11.18
CA GLU A 718 32.96 -33.23 9.85
C GLU A 718 33.67 -32.34 8.81
N GLU A 719 34.12 -32.93 7.71
CA GLU A 719 34.66 -32.17 6.57
C GLU A 719 33.50 -31.62 5.71
N THR A 720 33.61 -30.34 5.32
CA THR A 720 32.65 -29.66 4.44
C THR A 720 33.35 -29.14 3.20
N GLU A 721 32.58 -28.75 2.17
CA GLU A 721 33.13 -28.21 0.91
C GLU A 721 34.00 -26.95 1.10
N THR A 722 33.84 -26.22 2.22
CA THR A 722 34.52 -24.95 2.50
C THR A 722 35.55 -25.04 3.64
N GLY A 723 35.74 -26.21 4.26
CA GLY A 723 36.67 -26.43 5.37
C GLY A 723 36.17 -27.48 6.37
N THR A 724 36.33 -27.22 7.67
CA THR A 724 35.96 -28.17 8.73
C THR A 724 34.86 -27.61 9.62
N LYS A 725 33.80 -28.40 9.84
CA LYS A 725 32.77 -28.12 10.83
C LYS A 725 33.01 -29.00 12.05
N LEU A 726 33.14 -28.39 13.22
CA LEU A 726 33.29 -29.11 14.48
C LEU A 726 32.26 -28.64 15.50
N THR A 727 31.92 -29.52 16.42
CA THR A 727 31.12 -29.20 17.60
C THR A 727 31.97 -29.44 18.82
N ARG A 728 32.12 -28.43 19.68
CA ARG A 728 32.92 -28.52 20.91
C ARG A 728 32.12 -28.09 22.13
N GLN A 729 32.56 -28.55 23.29
CA GLN A 729 32.05 -28.14 24.58
C GLN A 729 33.16 -27.47 25.38
N VAL A 730 32.86 -26.28 25.89
CA VAL A 730 33.79 -25.41 26.59
C VAL A 730 33.26 -25.16 27.99
N THR A 731 34.09 -25.39 29.00
CA THR A 731 33.76 -25.08 30.40
C THR A 731 34.45 -23.78 30.80
N PHE A 732 33.67 -22.77 31.14
CA PHE A 732 34.13 -21.50 31.67
C PHE A 732 34.15 -21.54 33.20
N ALA A 733 35.16 -20.93 33.81
CA ALA A 733 35.27 -20.81 35.26
C ALA A 733 34.15 -19.93 35.86
N GLU A 734 33.82 -20.20 37.11
CA GLU A 734 33.02 -19.31 37.97
C GLU A 734 33.46 -17.84 37.84
N GLY A 735 32.49 -16.94 37.68
CA GLY A 735 32.70 -15.50 37.47
C GLY A 735 32.92 -15.08 36.01
N ALA A 736 33.13 -16.01 35.07
CA ALA A 736 33.31 -15.67 33.65
C ALA A 736 31.99 -15.52 32.87
N ARG A 737 30.96 -16.31 33.24
CA ARG A 737 29.62 -16.29 32.62
C ARG A 737 28.48 -16.44 33.65
N GLY A 738 28.76 -16.33 34.94
CA GLY A 738 27.80 -16.45 36.05
C GLY A 738 28.47 -16.93 37.34
N ASP A 739 27.68 -17.17 38.38
CA ASP A 739 28.15 -17.55 39.73
C ASP A 739 28.52 -19.04 39.87
N THR A 740 28.57 -19.78 38.76
CA THR A 740 28.99 -21.19 38.70
C THR A 740 29.75 -21.47 37.41
N ASP A 741 30.49 -22.58 37.37
CA ASP A 741 31.12 -23.05 36.14
C ASP A 741 30.08 -23.26 35.04
N ALA A 742 30.27 -22.58 33.91
CA ALA A 742 29.31 -22.59 32.81
C ALA A 742 29.80 -23.46 31.66
N VAL A 743 28.99 -24.44 31.27
CA VAL A 743 29.27 -25.32 30.13
C VAL A 743 28.55 -24.81 28.90
N VAL A 744 29.30 -24.50 27.83
CA VAL A 744 28.76 -23.97 26.57
C VAL A 744 29.11 -24.90 25.43
N LYS A 745 28.10 -25.32 24.65
CA LYS A 745 28.27 -26.11 23.43
C LYS A 745 28.33 -25.19 22.22
N GLU A 746 29.46 -25.16 21.53
CA GLU A 746 29.69 -24.30 20.37
C GLU A 746 29.76 -25.11 19.09
N ILE A 747 29.16 -24.59 18.02
CA ILE A 747 29.35 -25.09 16.67
C ILE A 747 30.36 -24.17 15.99
N VAL A 748 31.49 -24.70 15.55
CA VAL A 748 32.57 -23.93 14.93
C VAL A 748 32.71 -24.31 13.45
N HIS A 749 32.88 -23.32 12.58
CA HIS A 749 33.13 -23.50 11.16
C HIS A 749 34.48 -22.88 10.81
N GLU A 750 35.39 -23.71 10.30
CA GLU A 750 36.67 -23.27 9.75
C GLU A 750 36.50 -22.99 8.25
N PHE A 751 36.85 -21.78 7.83
CA PHE A 751 36.96 -21.36 6.44
C PHE A 751 38.44 -21.10 6.15
N ALA A 752 39.12 -22.14 5.68
CA ALA A 752 40.56 -22.10 5.50
C ALA A 752 40.96 -21.14 4.36
N PRO A 753 42.09 -20.40 4.48
CA PRO A 753 43.02 -20.33 5.63
C PRO A 753 42.80 -19.09 6.53
N THR A 754 41.68 -18.38 6.41
CA THR A 754 41.58 -17.00 6.92
C THR A 754 40.52 -16.77 7.97
N ARG A 755 39.56 -17.69 8.19
CA ARG A 755 38.41 -17.37 9.06
C ARG A 755 37.90 -18.55 9.86
N VAL A 756 37.51 -18.28 11.10
CA VAL A 756 36.83 -19.25 11.98
C VAL A 756 35.60 -18.60 12.63
N ASP A 757 34.46 -19.27 12.52
CA ASP A 757 33.18 -18.80 13.04
C ASP A 757 32.72 -19.69 14.19
N PHE A 758 32.38 -19.11 15.34
CA PHE A 758 31.82 -19.80 16.50
C PHE A 758 30.36 -19.39 16.65
N ARG A 759 29.46 -20.37 16.71
CA ARG A 759 28.04 -20.18 17.01
C ARG A 759 27.70 -20.78 18.37
N GLN A 760 27.09 -19.97 19.22
CA GLN A 760 26.66 -20.37 20.56
C GLN A 760 25.15 -20.68 20.60
N PRO A 761 24.65 -21.46 21.58
CA PRO A 761 23.25 -21.86 21.65
C PRO A 761 22.28 -20.71 21.94
N ASP A 762 22.77 -19.63 22.56
CA ASP A 762 22.04 -18.38 22.81
C ASP A 762 21.87 -17.51 21.55
N GLY A 763 22.39 -17.98 20.41
CA GLY A 763 22.39 -17.29 19.12
C GLY A 763 23.55 -16.31 18.93
N SER A 764 24.46 -16.17 19.90
CA SER A 764 25.63 -15.31 19.78
C SER A 764 26.61 -15.88 18.74
N ASN A 765 27.20 -14.99 17.93
CA ASN A 765 28.19 -15.35 16.91
C ASN A 765 29.54 -14.67 17.20
N ILE A 766 30.64 -15.37 16.96
CA ILE A 766 31.99 -14.85 17.10
C ILE A 766 32.77 -15.21 15.83
N TYR A 767 33.46 -14.24 15.25
CA TYR A 767 34.20 -14.37 14.00
C TYR A 767 35.66 -14.02 14.25
N ASN A 768 36.57 -14.94 13.99
CA ASN A 768 38.00 -14.70 14.04
C ASN A 768 38.52 -14.68 12.60
N ILE A 769 38.95 -13.52 12.13
CA ILE A 769 39.33 -13.28 10.74
C ILE A 769 40.80 -12.85 10.67
N VAL A 770 41.54 -13.42 9.74
CA VAL A 770 42.87 -12.98 9.33
C VAL A 770 42.71 -12.27 7.99
N SER A 771 43.20 -11.05 7.90
CA SER A 771 43.15 -10.23 6.69
C SER A 771 44.51 -9.58 6.41
N VAL A 772 44.62 -8.93 5.26
CA VAL A 772 45.81 -8.19 4.83
C VAL A 772 45.40 -6.74 4.57
N ASP A 773 46.19 -5.78 5.04
CA ASP A 773 45.96 -4.36 4.74
C ASP A 773 46.51 -3.94 3.35
N GLU A 774 46.35 -2.66 3.00
CA GLU A 774 46.82 -2.11 1.71
C GLU A 774 48.34 -2.22 1.52
N ASP A 775 49.10 -2.31 2.63
CA ASP A 775 50.56 -2.40 2.65
C ASP A 775 51.07 -3.85 2.72
N GLY A 776 50.18 -4.84 2.73
CA GLY A 776 50.54 -6.26 2.78
C GLY A 776 50.75 -6.82 4.19
N ASN A 777 50.41 -6.09 5.25
CA ASN A 777 50.58 -6.56 6.63
C ASN A 777 49.41 -7.42 7.08
N LEU A 778 49.71 -8.50 7.81
CA LEU A 778 48.70 -9.38 8.40
C LEU A 778 47.99 -8.71 9.59
N LEU A 779 46.66 -8.74 9.56
CA LEU A 779 45.76 -8.26 10.59
C LEU A 779 44.93 -9.41 11.16
N MET A 780 44.64 -9.36 12.47
CA MET A 780 43.67 -10.25 13.11
C MET A 780 42.48 -9.43 13.62
N THR A 781 41.29 -9.77 13.15
CA THR A 781 40.03 -9.13 13.53
C THR A 781 39.14 -10.13 14.23
N TYR A 782 38.74 -9.83 15.47
CA TYR A 782 37.65 -10.56 16.12
C TYR A 782 36.40 -9.71 16.10
N ALA A 783 35.34 -10.24 15.50
CA ALA A 783 34.02 -9.64 15.53
C ALA A 783 33.07 -10.49 16.38
N PHE A 784 32.28 -9.83 17.22
CA PHE A 784 31.38 -10.44 18.18
C PHE A 784 29.97 -9.91 17.95
N GLU A 785 29.00 -10.81 17.92
CA GLU A 785 27.57 -10.57 17.96
C GLU A 785 27.04 -11.23 19.24
N TRP A 786 27.04 -10.53 20.37
CA TRP A 786 26.54 -11.08 21.64
C TRP A 786 25.07 -10.76 21.85
N ARG A 787 24.27 -11.79 22.13
CA ARG A 787 22.83 -11.66 22.36
C ARG A 787 22.53 -11.77 23.86
N HIS A 788 21.88 -10.77 24.42
CA HIS A 788 21.49 -10.74 25.83
C HIS A 788 19.95 -10.77 25.97
N PRO A 789 19.39 -11.87 26.50
CA PRO A 789 17.95 -11.95 26.76
C PRO A 789 17.49 -11.15 27.99
N GLU A 790 18.39 -10.79 28.92
CA GLU A 790 18.00 -10.39 30.30
C GLU A 790 18.49 -9.00 30.80
N LEU A 791 18.96 -8.07 29.96
CA LEU A 791 19.47 -6.78 30.47
C LEU A 791 18.85 -5.56 29.78
N ASP A 792 18.05 -4.79 30.53
CA ASP A 792 17.40 -3.51 30.15
C ASP A 792 17.89 -2.32 31.02
N ALA A 793 19.11 -2.34 31.58
CA ALA A 793 19.51 -1.21 32.46
C ALA A 793 21.00 -0.85 32.58
N GLU A 794 21.95 -1.54 31.95
CA GLU A 794 23.38 -1.18 32.07
C GLU A 794 24.17 -1.32 30.75
N GLY A 795 23.59 -0.80 29.65
CA GLY A 795 24.17 -0.93 28.30
C GLY A 795 25.59 -0.36 28.12
N GLU A 796 25.94 0.74 28.82
CA GLU A 796 27.27 1.35 28.69
C GLU A 796 28.37 0.58 29.43
N LYS A 797 28.16 0.20 30.69
CA LYS A 797 29.16 -0.58 31.46
C LYS A 797 29.40 -1.96 30.83
N ALA A 798 28.35 -2.61 30.36
CA ALA A 798 28.46 -3.88 29.65
C ALA A 798 29.25 -3.72 28.35
N LYS A 799 29.01 -2.64 27.58
CA LYS A 799 29.75 -2.34 26.36
C LYS A 799 31.24 -2.07 26.64
N GLU A 800 31.58 -1.25 27.63
CA GLU A 800 32.97 -0.96 28.02
C GLU A 800 33.72 -2.23 28.48
N GLN A 801 33.10 -3.06 29.31
CA GLN A 801 33.71 -4.31 29.77
C GLN A 801 33.96 -5.28 28.61
N ARG A 802 33.06 -5.31 27.63
CA ARG A 802 33.12 -6.14 26.43
C ARG A 802 34.10 -5.62 25.38
N GLU A 803 34.24 -4.29 25.26
CA GLU A 803 35.31 -3.64 24.49
C GLU A 803 36.69 -4.04 25.01
N LYS A 804 36.90 -3.94 26.32
CA LYS A 804 38.13 -4.40 26.96
C LYS A 804 38.38 -5.90 26.71
N TYR A 805 37.33 -6.73 26.78
CA TYR A 805 37.46 -8.16 26.50
C TYR A 805 37.85 -8.46 25.05
N SER A 806 37.25 -7.78 24.06
CA SER A 806 37.57 -7.99 22.63
C SER A 806 39.05 -7.70 22.32
N LYS A 807 39.58 -6.61 22.88
CA LYS A 807 40.98 -6.21 22.74
C LYS A 807 41.93 -7.23 23.35
N VAL A 808 41.61 -7.70 24.58
CA VAL A 808 42.39 -8.73 25.27
C VAL A 808 42.33 -10.06 24.50
N ALA A 809 41.18 -10.42 23.94
CA ALA A 809 41.02 -11.68 23.21
C ALA A 809 41.84 -11.74 21.92
N VAL A 810 41.90 -10.64 21.15
CA VAL A 810 42.71 -10.56 19.92
C VAL A 810 44.19 -10.59 20.26
N HIS A 811 44.67 -9.70 21.14
CA HIS A 811 46.09 -9.65 21.51
C HIS A 811 46.55 -10.95 22.18
N GLY A 812 45.77 -11.49 23.12
CA GLY A 812 46.08 -12.75 23.78
C GLY A 812 46.17 -13.92 22.80
N SER A 813 45.33 -13.94 21.76
CA SER A 813 45.43 -14.98 20.73
C SER A 813 46.69 -14.82 19.88
N ILE A 814 47.03 -13.60 19.46
CA ILE A 814 48.28 -13.32 18.73
C ILE A 814 49.50 -13.73 19.57
N ASP A 815 49.52 -13.37 20.86
CA ASP A 815 50.65 -13.64 21.74
C ASP A 815 50.81 -15.14 22.05
N THR A 816 49.71 -15.86 22.26
CA THR A 816 49.76 -17.32 22.41
C THR A 816 50.25 -17.99 21.14
N ILE A 817 49.75 -17.61 19.96
CA ILE A 817 50.25 -18.14 18.68
C ILE A 817 51.75 -17.87 18.55
N ARG A 818 52.18 -16.65 18.88
CA ARG A 818 53.60 -16.27 18.81
C ARG A 818 54.47 -17.08 19.76
N LYS A 819 53.99 -17.32 20.98
CA LYS A 819 54.65 -18.18 21.95
C LYS A 819 54.77 -19.61 21.44
N LEU A 820 53.69 -20.19 20.91
CA LEU A 820 53.69 -21.55 20.38
C LEU A 820 54.64 -21.70 19.19
N VAL A 821 54.72 -20.70 18.30
CA VAL A 821 55.72 -20.68 17.21
C VAL A 821 57.14 -20.61 17.76
N LYS A 822 57.39 -19.77 18.77
CA LYS A 822 58.70 -19.66 19.42
C LYS A 822 59.11 -20.97 20.10
N ASP A 823 58.16 -21.68 20.70
CA ASP A 823 58.36 -22.94 21.41
C ASP A 823 58.42 -24.15 20.44
N GLY A 824 58.23 -23.93 19.13
CA GLY A 824 58.31 -24.98 18.10
C GLY A 824 57.07 -25.87 18.01
N GLU A 825 55.94 -25.43 18.55
CA GLU A 825 54.69 -26.21 18.65
C GLU A 825 53.70 -25.96 17.49
N LEU A 826 53.96 -25.01 16.59
CA LEU A 826 53.11 -24.65 15.43
C LEU A 826 53.85 -24.62 14.08
#